data_AF-A0A355XT86-F1
#
_entry.id   AF-A0A355XT86-F1
#
_cell.length_a   1.000
_cell.length_b   1.000
_cell.length_c   1.000
_cell.angle_alpha   90.00
_cell.angle_beta   90.00
_cell.angle_gamma   90.00
#
_symmetry.space_group_name_H-M   'P 1'
#
loop_
_entity.id
_entity.type
_entity.pdbx_description
1 polymer ?
#
loop_
_entity_poly.entity_id
_entity_poly.type
_entity_poly.pdbx_seq_one_letter_code
_entity_poly.pdbx_strand_id
1 'polypeptide(L)'
;MPKSLYIDPNETLRPSEHKIVFPEIPVMQYNKTVKEELNEGNFTKEDLLRIYHDMTVIREFETMLNLVKTTGGYNGVAYNNPGPAHLSAGQEAAAVGMAYALDTDDFIFGSHRSHGEILAKGLRSIQILPEDELKKIMEEFWGGATLAVAQKGFKGSTKELGIRFLIYGAIAEIFARTTGFNKALGGSMHTFFTPFGIYPNNAIVGGSGSIAVGAALYKKVNRKKGIVVANLGDGAMARGPVLEGMTFASMDQFNTLWEGDMKGGLPVLFNVMDNQYAMGGQTRGETMGYTFPARLGAGFKPDAMHAERVDGYNPLAVIDAFRRKKALLEEKLGPALLDVVTYRYSGHSPSDQSSYRTKEEIAAWENEDCIAAFGGKLIEAGVADQKALEAIQQEVKDVIFDCYKLAIDPELSPRMDLVKDNELLGDMMFSNQSIDSLSDAKPDVLMPLEENPRVKQIAGKERFWLDKDGKSMGWTSDAQSPWGICTSIADGKYTFKAMQYAADQPGTAYSGQFFLVNEETGKMMTVTLNYQVVSVIQTITEVGSTDITLPVGDTDQEVDFDLAPVAEALGTDVTTLISSYSLVGRNASGVYTEGVDPVQTGLMFTNDGACDNNGGNIGIQFSDDGTKIIIYANATDELGAGYKADATIGFEMKGENDETKIYLINITFMNAEDYATGIDGIQQNAKKNGKIYDLSGRQVSKPAHGLYIMNGKKYVVK
;
A
#
# COMPACT_ATOMS: atom_id res chain seq x y z
N MET A 1 6.49 -35.04 -1.40
CA MET A 1 5.56 -36.08 -0.89
C MET A 1 5.49 -35.93 0.62
N PRO A 2 4.30 -35.85 1.23
CA PRO A 2 4.19 -35.90 2.69
C PRO A 2 4.84 -37.20 3.21
N LYS A 3 5.69 -37.11 4.24
CA LYS A 3 6.25 -38.28 4.92
C LYS A 3 5.12 -38.92 5.75
N SER A 4 5.00 -40.25 5.73
CA SER A 4 4.04 -40.97 6.56
C SER A 4 4.55 -41.02 8.00
N LEU A 5 3.87 -40.32 8.92
CA LEU A 5 4.15 -40.33 10.35
C LEU A 5 3.14 -41.26 11.01
N TYR A 6 3.61 -42.35 11.63
CA TYR A 6 2.75 -43.29 12.35
C TYR A 6 2.23 -42.63 13.64
N ILE A 7 0.92 -42.76 13.89
CA ILE A 7 0.27 -42.25 15.09
C ILE A 7 -0.07 -43.45 15.98
N ASP A 8 0.62 -43.60 17.12
CA ASP A 8 0.35 -44.68 18.07
C ASP A 8 -0.87 -44.31 18.94
N PRO A 9 -1.96 -45.10 18.91
CA PRO A 9 -3.12 -44.87 19.79
C PRO A 9 -2.80 -45.04 21.27
N ASN A 10 -1.76 -45.78 21.65
CA ASN A 10 -1.32 -45.89 23.04
C ASN A 10 -0.67 -44.60 23.53
N GLU A 11 0.07 -43.89 22.69
CA GLU A 11 0.62 -42.58 23.03
C GLU A 11 -0.44 -41.48 22.96
N THR A 12 -1.38 -41.57 22.01
CA THR A 12 -2.37 -40.50 21.75
C THR A 12 -3.58 -40.57 22.70
N LEU A 13 -4.17 -41.76 22.89
CA LEU A 13 -5.37 -41.94 23.72
C LEU A 13 -5.04 -42.33 25.17
N ARG A 14 -3.83 -42.83 25.41
CA ARG A 14 -3.39 -43.34 26.72
C ARG A 14 -2.00 -42.83 27.08
N PRO A 15 -1.75 -41.50 26.95
CA PRO A 15 -0.41 -40.96 27.18
C PRO A 15 0.06 -41.32 28.59
N SER A 16 1.34 -41.65 28.72
CA SER A 16 1.98 -41.85 30.03
C SER A 16 1.98 -40.57 30.88
N GLU A 17 1.93 -39.41 30.22
CA GLU A 17 1.83 -38.10 30.84
C GLU A 17 0.40 -37.56 30.74
N HIS A 18 -0.21 -37.23 31.87
CA HIS A 18 -1.56 -36.66 31.93
C HIS A 18 -1.59 -35.13 32.03
N LYS A 19 -0.46 -34.46 31.77
CA LYS A 19 -0.32 -33.01 31.83
C LYS A 19 0.59 -32.53 30.71
N ILE A 20 0.25 -31.40 30.10
CA ILE A 20 1.16 -30.65 29.23
C ILE A 20 2.02 -29.78 30.14
N VAL A 21 3.35 -29.97 30.07
CA VAL A 21 4.32 -29.19 30.85
C VAL A 21 4.84 -28.07 29.97
N PHE A 22 4.78 -26.84 30.49
CA PHE A 22 5.36 -25.67 29.85
C PHE A 22 6.65 -25.29 30.59
N PRO A 23 7.74 -24.96 29.88
CA PRO A 23 8.94 -24.45 30.52
C PRO A 23 8.66 -23.06 31.12
N GLU A 24 9.45 -22.69 32.12
CA GLU A 24 9.42 -21.34 32.68
C GLU A 24 9.95 -20.33 31.65
N ILE A 25 9.23 -19.23 31.47
CA ILE A 25 9.67 -18.12 30.62
C ILE A 25 10.41 -17.11 31.50
N PRO A 26 11.70 -16.86 31.28
CA PRO A 26 12.44 -15.93 32.11
C PRO A 26 12.01 -14.47 31.94
N VAL A 27 12.19 -13.69 33.01
CA VAL A 27 11.80 -12.28 33.08
C VAL A 27 12.93 -11.48 33.73
N MET A 28 13.41 -10.45 33.03
CA MET A 28 14.43 -9.50 33.50
C MET A 28 15.68 -10.21 34.09
N GLN A 29 16.27 -11.15 33.35
CA GLN A 29 17.38 -11.97 33.88
C GLN A 29 18.70 -11.22 34.05
N TYR A 30 18.94 -10.20 33.23
CA TYR A 30 20.19 -9.44 33.27
C TYR A 30 20.31 -8.64 34.57
N ASN A 31 21.42 -8.79 35.29
CA ASN A 31 21.61 -8.22 36.61
C ASN A 31 23.01 -7.59 36.85
N LYS A 32 23.81 -7.42 35.79
CA LYS A 32 25.16 -6.85 35.90
C LYS A 32 25.17 -5.33 35.81
N THR A 33 26.06 -4.71 36.58
CA THR A 33 26.36 -3.27 36.52
C THR A 33 27.34 -2.95 35.40
N VAL A 34 27.36 -1.70 34.94
CA VAL A 34 28.35 -1.21 33.96
C VAL A 34 29.79 -1.45 34.44
N LYS A 35 30.04 -1.30 35.75
CA LYS A 35 31.36 -1.51 36.34
C LYS A 35 31.79 -2.97 36.30
N GLU A 36 30.89 -3.91 36.56
CA GLU A 36 31.17 -5.35 36.43
C GLU A 36 31.46 -5.72 34.98
N GLU A 37 30.65 -5.24 34.03
CA GLU A 37 30.84 -5.46 32.61
C GLU A 37 32.20 -4.96 32.08
N LEU A 38 32.67 -3.80 32.58
CA LEU A 38 34.01 -3.28 32.31
C LEU A 38 35.10 -4.17 32.92
N ASN A 39 34.95 -4.58 34.18
CA ASN A 39 35.94 -5.38 34.89
C ASN A 39 36.10 -6.78 34.26
N GLU A 40 35.01 -7.35 33.75
CA GLU A 40 35.00 -8.62 33.04
C GLU A 40 35.51 -8.51 31.59
N GLY A 41 35.67 -7.29 31.06
CA GLY A 41 36.17 -7.04 29.71
C GLY A 41 35.14 -7.33 28.62
N ASN A 42 33.85 -7.44 28.96
CA ASN A 42 32.78 -7.68 27.99
C ASN A 42 32.48 -6.43 27.13
N PHE A 43 32.83 -5.25 27.64
CA PHE A 43 32.70 -3.95 26.98
C PHE A 43 33.90 -3.05 27.31
N THR A 44 34.29 -2.21 26.34
CA THR A 44 35.23 -1.10 26.60
C THR A 44 34.49 0.17 27.01
N LYS A 45 35.22 1.19 27.48
CA LYS A 45 34.64 2.52 27.73
C LYS A 45 34.07 3.12 26.44
N GLU A 46 34.78 2.94 25.34
CA GLU A 46 34.39 3.42 24.02
C GLU A 46 33.10 2.75 23.54
N ASP A 47 32.91 1.45 23.81
CA ASP A 47 31.67 0.75 23.48
C ASP A 47 30.48 1.30 24.26
N LEU A 48 30.66 1.55 25.56
CA LEU A 48 29.61 2.09 26.41
C LEU A 48 29.23 3.52 26.05
N LEU A 49 30.22 4.37 25.73
CA LEU A 49 29.98 5.73 25.25
C LEU A 49 29.27 5.73 23.89
N ARG A 50 29.59 4.77 23.02
CA ARG A 50 28.90 4.61 21.73
C ARG A 50 27.45 4.20 21.90
N ILE A 51 27.16 3.27 22.81
CA ILE A 51 25.77 2.90 23.14
C ILE A 51 24.98 4.13 23.59
N TYR A 52 25.56 4.99 24.43
CA TYR A 52 24.95 6.25 24.84
C TYR A 52 24.75 7.23 23.68
N HIS A 53 25.79 7.41 22.85
CA HIS A 53 25.73 8.24 21.65
C HIS A 53 24.61 7.80 20.71
N ASP A 54 24.51 6.51 20.39
CA ASP A 54 23.54 5.99 19.43
C ASP A 54 22.10 6.14 19.95
N MET A 55 21.86 5.97 21.25
CA MET A 55 20.55 6.27 21.84
C MET A 55 20.21 7.75 21.73
N THR A 56 21.20 8.62 21.93
CA THR A 56 21.05 10.08 21.82
C THR A 56 20.73 10.51 20.39
N VAL A 57 21.37 9.89 19.37
CA VAL A 57 21.05 10.11 17.96
C VAL A 57 19.58 9.80 17.67
N ILE A 58 19.07 8.67 18.15
CA ILE A 58 17.66 8.28 17.94
C ILE A 58 16.72 9.29 18.61
N ARG A 59 16.97 9.63 19.88
CA ARG A 59 16.13 10.58 20.63
C ARG A 59 16.07 11.95 19.96
N GLU A 60 17.21 12.49 19.55
CA GLU A 60 17.26 13.82 18.95
C GLU A 60 16.63 13.82 17.54
N PHE A 61 16.78 12.72 16.78
CA PHE A 61 16.12 12.56 15.49
C PHE A 61 14.59 12.55 15.63
N GLU A 62 14.07 11.77 16.59
CA GLU A 62 12.65 11.71 16.91
C GLU A 62 12.13 13.06 17.43
N THR A 63 12.92 13.75 18.25
CA THR A 63 12.62 15.10 18.75
C THR A 63 12.51 16.11 17.61
N MET A 64 13.45 16.07 16.65
CA MET A 64 13.40 16.90 15.45
C MET A 64 12.11 16.67 14.67
N LEU A 65 11.74 15.41 14.39
CA LEU A 65 10.50 15.09 13.68
C LEU A 65 9.27 15.55 14.44
N ASN A 66 9.24 15.37 15.76
CA ASN A 66 8.15 15.82 16.61
C ASN A 66 7.97 17.34 16.55
N LEU A 67 9.07 18.10 16.66
CA LEU A 67 9.04 19.56 16.63
C LEU A 67 8.63 20.10 15.27
N VAL A 68 9.13 19.52 14.17
CA VAL A 68 8.69 19.88 12.81
C VAL A 68 7.18 19.70 12.68
N LYS A 69 6.63 18.62 13.26
CA LYS A 69 5.20 18.30 13.20
C LYS A 69 4.31 19.16 14.09
N THR A 70 4.77 19.46 15.30
CA THR A 70 3.96 20.13 16.32
C THR A 70 4.15 21.64 16.34
N THR A 71 5.30 22.14 15.86
CA THR A 71 5.68 23.56 15.92
C THR A 71 6.07 24.17 14.58
N GLY A 72 6.18 23.39 13.49
CA GLY A 72 6.46 23.91 12.15
C GLY A 72 7.93 24.23 11.86
N GLY A 73 8.86 23.64 12.62
CA GLY A 73 10.29 23.78 12.40
C GLY A 73 11.12 23.09 13.48
N TYR A 74 12.44 23.20 13.35
CA TYR A 74 13.39 22.66 14.30
C TYR A 74 14.58 23.61 14.45
N ASN A 75 14.98 23.87 15.70
CA ASN A 75 16.09 24.77 16.06
C ASN A 75 16.01 26.16 15.36
N GLY A 76 14.81 26.75 15.33
CA GLY A 76 14.56 28.07 14.75
C GLY A 76 14.46 28.11 13.22
N VAL A 77 14.62 26.97 12.52
CA VAL A 77 14.50 26.89 11.07
C VAL A 77 13.17 26.24 10.69
N ALA A 78 12.31 27.00 10.02
CA ALA A 78 10.96 26.58 9.64
C ALA A 78 10.97 25.52 8.53
N TYR A 79 10.13 24.51 8.69
CA TYR A 79 9.81 23.53 7.65
C TYR A 79 8.49 22.86 8.00
N ASN A 80 7.70 22.55 6.98
CA ASN A 80 6.49 21.78 7.14
C ASN A 80 6.60 20.46 6.37
N ASN A 81 6.47 19.36 7.09
CA ASN A 81 6.31 18.04 6.52
C ASN A 81 4.86 17.56 6.75
N PRO A 82 4.02 17.43 5.71
CA PRO A 82 2.65 16.92 5.88
C PRO A 82 2.60 15.40 6.08
N GLY A 83 3.60 14.63 5.63
CA GLY A 83 3.58 13.16 5.67
C GLY A 83 3.54 12.57 7.08
N PRO A 84 2.94 11.38 7.30
CA PRO A 84 2.78 10.80 8.64
C PRO A 84 4.14 10.54 9.31
N ALA A 85 4.16 10.53 10.65
CA ALA A 85 5.32 10.13 11.44
C ALA A 85 4.85 9.34 12.68
N HIS A 86 5.54 8.25 13.00
CA HIS A 86 5.26 7.46 14.21
C HIS A 86 6.53 7.39 15.04
N LEU A 87 6.54 8.11 16.16
CA LEU A 87 7.76 8.35 16.92
C LEU A 87 8.06 7.22 17.90
N SER A 88 9.33 6.81 18.00
CA SER A 88 9.80 5.76 18.91
C SER A 88 10.43 6.28 20.20
N ALA A 89 10.24 7.57 20.54
CA ALA A 89 10.81 8.17 21.76
C ALA A 89 10.44 7.37 23.02
N GLY A 90 11.46 6.94 23.77
CA GLY A 90 11.37 6.04 24.93
C GLY A 90 11.82 4.60 24.64
N GLN A 91 12.10 4.25 23.38
CA GLN A 91 12.46 2.90 22.93
C GLN A 91 13.93 2.79 22.46
N GLU A 92 14.75 3.79 22.74
CA GLU A 92 16.11 3.93 22.21
C GLU A 92 17.03 2.79 22.68
N ALA A 93 17.02 2.49 23.97
CA ALA A 93 17.82 1.42 24.55
C ALA A 93 17.50 0.05 23.95
N ALA A 94 16.21 -0.23 23.68
CA ALA A 94 15.77 -1.44 23.01
C ALA A 94 16.31 -1.55 21.57
N ALA A 95 16.21 -0.46 20.80
CA ALA A 95 16.71 -0.44 19.43
C ALA A 95 18.24 -0.57 19.35
N VAL A 96 18.98 0.19 20.17
CA VAL A 96 20.45 0.15 20.22
C VAL A 96 20.95 -1.20 20.74
N GLY A 97 20.31 -1.72 21.79
CA GLY A 97 20.70 -3.00 22.36
C GLY A 97 20.48 -4.18 21.40
N MET A 98 19.37 -4.16 20.65
CA MET A 98 19.16 -5.09 19.53
C MET A 98 20.29 -4.94 18.52
N ALA A 99 20.50 -3.74 17.98
CA ALA A 99 21.41 -3.51 16.87
C ALA A 99 22.84 -3.92 17.21
N TYR A 100 23.32 -3.65 18.42
CA TYR A 100 24.69 -3.91 18.84
C TYR A 100 25.10 -5.40 18.70
N ALA A 101 24.17 -6.34 18.86
CA ALA A 101 24.42 -7.76 18.69
C ALA A 101 24.42 -8.23 17.21
N LEU A 102 24.07 -7.34 16.27
CA LEU A 102 23.85 -7.66 14.87
C LEU A 102 24.96 -7.12 13.96
N ASP A 103 25.15 -7.77 12.81
CA ASP A 103 26.09 -7.41 11.74
C ASP A 103 25.38 -7.26 10.38
N THR A 104 26.08 -6.86 9.31
CA THR A 104 25.43 -6.59 8.02
C THR A 104 24.81 -7.81 7.34
N ASP A 105 25.16 -9.04 7.75
CA ASP A 105 24.49 -10.25 7.30
C ASP A 105 23.15 -10.46 8.03
N ASP A 106 22.93 -9.88 9.21
CA ASP A 106 21.65 -9.98 9.93
C ASP A 106 20.60 -9.03 9.34
N PHE A 107 19.42 -9.57 9.04
CA PHE A 107 18.33 -8.79 8.47
C PHE A 107 17.34 -8.33 9.53
N ILE A 108 16.93 -7.07 9.50
CA ILE A 108 15.85 -6.55 10.34
C ILE A 108 14.66 -6.13 9.48
N PHE A 109 13.45 -6.45 9.96
CA PHE A 109 12.19 -5.99 9.39
C PHE A 109 11.44 -5.19 10.44
N GLY A 110 11.26 -3.89 10.18
CA GLY A 110 10.64 -2.95 11.12
C GLY A 110 9.11 -2.90 11.05
N SER A 111 8.49 -2.35 12.09
CA SER A 111 7.10 -1.90 12.05
C SER A 111 6.98 -0.48 11.46
N HIS A 112 5.79 0.12 11.43
CA HIS A 112 5.61 1.52 11.07
C HIS A 112 6.31 2.52 12.03
N ARG A 113 6.82 2.06 13.19
CA ARG A 113 7.53 2.84 14.22
C ARG A 113 8.99 2.39 14.34
N SER A 114 9.72 2.36 13.22
CA SER A 114 11.05 1.73 13.15
C SER A 114 12.20 2.70 12.93
N HIS A 115 12.02 4.02 13.08
CA HIS A 115 13.14 4.96 12.93
C HIS A 115 14.31 4.60 13.84
N GLY A 116 14.05 4.33 15.13
CA GLY A 116 15.08 3.90 16.07
C GLY A 116 15.78 2.61 15.64
N GLU A 117 15.04 1.62 15.15
CA GLU A 117 15.59 0.35 14.67
C GLU A 117 16.51 0.54 13.44
N ILE A 118 16.07 1.38 12.49
CA ILE A 118 16.82 1.73 11.28
C ILE A 118 18.11 2.45 11.63
N LEU A 119 18.02 3.49 12.48
CA LEU A 119 19.17 4.28 12.89
C LEU A 119 20.15 3.44 13.71
N ALA A 120 19.67 2.69 14.70
CA ALA A 120 20.51 1.82 15.52
C ALA A 120 21.28 0.80 14.66
N LYS A 121 20.57 0.11 13.75
CA LYS A 121 21.19 -0.87 12.85
C LYS A 121 22.18 -0.23 11.88
N GLY A 122 21.87 0.96 11.39
CA GLY A 122 22.76 1.71 10.50
C GLY A 122 24.03 2.17 11.21
N LEU A 123 23.90 2.76 12.41
CA LEU A 123 25.04 3.20 13.24
C LEU A 123 25.95 2.02 13.58
N ARG A 124 25.36 0.88 13.97
CA ARG A 124 26.12 -0.36 14.20
C ARG A 124 26.86 -0.82 12.95
N SER A 125 26.21 -0.82 11.80
CA SER A 125 26.82 -1.26 10.53
C SER A 125 27.99 -0.34 10.15
N ILE A 126 27.81 0.97 10.29
CA ILE A 126 28.88 1.96 10.11
C ILE A 126 30.04 1.70 11.06
N GLN A 127 29.79 1.36 12.32
CA GLN A 127 30.85 1.04 13.28
C GLN A 127 31.70 -0.16 12.82
N ILE A 128 31.07 -1.26 12.44
CA ILE A 128 31.77 -2.55 12.24
C ILE A 128 32.34 -2.75 10.84
N LEU A 129 31.79 -2.10 9.82
CA LEU A 129 32.26 -2.25 8.45
C LEU A 129 33.71 -1.74 8.30
N PRO A 130 34.53 -2.29 7.41
CA PRO A 130 35.75 -1.63 6.95
C PRO A 130 35.44 -0.24 6.32
N GLU A 131 36.36 0.72 6.42
CA GLU A 131 36.12 2.08 5.88
C GLU A 131 36.03 2.12 4.36
N ASP A 132 36.80 1.29 3.66
CA ASP A 132 36.77 1.14 2.21
C ASP A 132 35.45 0.54 1.73
N GLU A 133 34.93 -0.47 2.43
CA GLU A 133 33.63 -1.07 2.14
C GLU A 133 32.48 -0.09 2.41
N LEU A 134 32.50 0.60 3.56
CA LEU A 134 31.52 1.64 3.89
C LEU A 134 31.51 2.75 2.82
N LYS A 135 32.69 3.22 2.42
CA LYS A 135 32.82 4.24 1.38
C LYS A 135 32.24 3.76 0.05
N LYS A 136 32.59 2.54 -0.37
CA LYS A 136 32.06 1.92 -1.60
C LYS A 136 30.53 1.85 -1.57
N ILE A 137 29.93 1.38 -0.47
CA ILE A 137 28.48 1.31 -0.31
C ILE A 137 27.85 2.69 -0.51
N MET A 138 28.38 3.73 0.13
CA MET A 138 27.84 5.09 0.01
C MET A 138 28.00 5.69 -1.40
N GLU A 139 29.11 5.41 -2.08
CA GLU A 139 29.40 5.90 -3.44
C GLU A 139 28.56 5.20 -4.52
N GLU A 140 28.30 3.90 -4.35
CA GLU A 140 27.52 3.11 -5.32
C GLU A 140 26.01 3.26 -5.11
N PHE A 141 25.55 3.47 -3.87
CA PHE A 141 24.14 3.57 -3.57
C PHE A 141 23.48 4.77 -4.28
N TRP A 142 22.54 4.49 -5.16
CA TRP A 142 21.94 5.45 -6.09
C TRP A 142 22.97 6.31 -6.84
N GLY A 143 24.13 5.75 -7.18
CA GLY A 143 25.22 6.47 -7.83
C GLY A 143 25.79 7.62 -7.00
N GLY A 144 25.69 7.53 -5.66
CA GLY A 144 26.24 8.50 -4.73
C GLY A 144 25.37 9.75 -4.52
N ALA A 145 24.12 9.76 -5.00
CA ALA A 145 23.23 10.93 -4.89
C ALA A 145 23.02 11.37 -3.43
N THR A 146 22.74 10.42 -2.53
CA THR A 146 22.60 10.69 -1.08
C THR A 146 23.91 11.17 -0.47
N LEU A 147 25.03 10.52 -0.82
CA LEU A 147 26.36 10.88 -0.33
C LEU A 147 26.78 12.29 -0.76
N ALA A 148 26.51 12.67 -2.01
CA ALA A 148 26.88 13.96 -2.58
C ALA A 148 26.30 15.14 -1.78
N VAL A 149 25.09 14.99 -1.24
CA VAL A 149 24.48 16.00 -0.37
C VAL A 149 24.99 15.88 1.07
N ALA A 150 25.05 14.66 1.63
CA ALA A 150 25.51 14.44 2.99
C ALA A 150 26.93 14.97 3.24
N GLN A 151 27.83 14.85 2.26
CA GLN A 151 29.22 15.33 2.36
C GLN A 151 29.36 16.84 2.18
N LYS A 152 28.31 17.57 1.77
CA LYS A 152 28.41 18.98 1.43
C LYS A 152 28.79 19.81 2.65
N GLY A 153 29.94 20.48 2.57
CA GLY A 153 30.48 21.29 3.66
C GLY A 153 31.04 20.48 4.84
N PHE A 154 31.09 19.15 4.74
CA PHE A 154 31.58 18.28 5.80
C PHE A 154 33.08 17.99 5.63
N LYS A 155 33.82 18.01 6.74
CA LYS A 155 35.23 17.60 6.82
C LYS A 155 35.40 16.73 8.07
N GLY A 156 35.57 15.44 7.87
CA GLY A 156 35.75 14.47 8.94
C GLY A 156 36.20 13.12 8.39
N SER A 157 36.27 12.12 9.26
CA SER A 157 36.57 10.74 8.94
C SER A 157 35.45 10.08 8.10
N THR A 158 35.77 8.94 7.48
CA THR A 158 34.79 8.14 6.73
C THR A 158 33.65 7.65 7.61
N LYS A 159 33.92 7.36 8.90
CA LYS A 159 32.89 6.93 9.86
C LYS A 159 31.91 8.04 10.21
N GLU A 160 32.42 9.24 10.51
CA GLU A 160 31.57 10.40 10.78
C GLU A 160 30.74 10.78 9.55
N LEU A 161 31.32 10.69 8.34
CA LEU A 161 30.57 10.86 7.09
C LEU A 161 29.49 9.77 6.92
N GLY A 162 29.78 8.53 7.32
CA GLY A 162 28.79 7.44 7.32
C GLY A 162 27.60 7.74 8.23
N ILE A 163 27.83 8.25 9.44
CA ILE A 163 26.76 8.66 10.37
C ILE A 163 25.93 9.78 9.73
N ARG A 164 26.59 10.79 9.16
CA ARG A 164 25.92 11.89 8.47
C ARG A 164 25.10 11.42 7.26
N PHE A 165 25.64 10.50 6.46
CA PHE A 165 24.95 9.85 5.35
C PHE A 165 23.69 9.12 5.83
N LEU A 166 23.79 8.38 6.93
CA LEU A 166 22.66 7.66 7.51
C LEU A 166 21.54 8.60 7.94
N ILE A 167 21.88 9.59 8.76
CA ILE A 167 20.93 10.57 9.31
C ILE A 167 20.30 11.36 8.16
N TYR A 168 21.11 11.92 7.26
CA TYR A 168 20.61 12.67 6.11
C TYR A 168 19.69 11.83 5.22
N GLY A 169 20.10 10.61 4.85
CA GLY A 169 19.32 9.73 3.99
C GLY A 169 17.96 9.38 4.57
N ALA A 170 17.89 9.14 5.89
CA ALA A 170 16.63 8.92 6.60
C ALA A 170 15.76 10.20 6.65
N ILE A 171 16.31 11.37 7.00
CA ILE A 171 15.55 12.63 7.01
C ILE A 171 15.01 12.95 5.61
N ALA A 172 15.86 12.84 4.59
CA ALA A 172 15.50 13.08 3.20
C ALA A 172 14.35 12.17 2.74
N GLU A 173 14.38 10.89 3.12
CA GLU A 173 13.29 9.95 2.82
C GLU A 173 11.97 10.38 3.49
N ILE A 174 12.01 10.68 4.79
CA ILE A 174 10.83 11.11 5.58
C ILE A 174 10.24 12.42 5.05
N PHE A 175 11.10 13.29 4.51
CA PHE A 175 10.72 14.59 3.94
C PHE A 175 10.36 14.53 2.45
N ALA A 176 10.24 13.31 1.91
CA ALA A 176 9.88 13.03 0.53
C ALA A 176 10.85 13.67 -0.48
N ARG A 177 12.17 13.52 -0.25
CA ARG A 177 13.23 14.00 -1.14
C ARG A 177 13.80 12.85 -1.95
N THR A 178 14.08 13.12 -3.23
CA THR A 178 14.61 12.12 -4.19
C THR A 178 15.97 11.55 -3.80
N THR A 179 16.71 12.27 -2.96
CA THR A 179 17.99 11.87 -2.37
C THR A 179 17.86 11.01 -1.10
N GLY A 180 16.63 10.74 -0.65
CA GLY A 180 16.35 9.79 0.42
C GLY A 180 16.61 8.35 0.01
N PHE A 181 16.69 7.44 0.99
CA PHE A 181 17.06 6.04 0.73
C PHE A 181 16.17 5.31 -0.26
N ASN A 182 14.88 5.67 -0.33
CA ASN A 182 13.90 5.03 -1.20
C ASN A 182 13.32 6.02 -2.21
N LYS A 183 14.09 7.07 -2.54
CA LYS A 183 13.73 8.11 -3.50
C LYS A 183 12.39 8.79 -3.19
N ALA A 184 12.10 9.04 -1.92
CA ALA A 184 10.87 9.68 -1.43
C ALA A 184 9.59 8.83 -1.47
N LEU A 185 9.67 7.58 -1.92
CA LEU A 185 8.49 6.75 -2.13
C LEU A 185 8.04 6.03 -0.86
N GLY A 186 8.92 5.89 0.13
CA GLY A 186 8.64 5.16 1.35
C GLY A 186 8.12 6.04 2.49
N GLY A 187 8.69 7.24 2.62
CA GLY A 187 8.41 8.13 3.74
C GLY A 187 8.72 7.50 5.11
N SER A 188 8.13 8.02 6.19
CA SER A 188 8.39 7.57 7.57
C SER A 188 8.14 6.07 7.80
N MET A 189 7.06 5.52 7.24
CA MET A 189 6.66 4.14 7.53
C MET A 189 7.32 3.08 6.64
N HIS A 190 8.03 3.48 5.58
CA HIS A 190 8.71 2.58 4.64
C HIS A 190 10.17 3.02 4.33
N THR A 191 10.86 3.63 5.29
CA THR A 191 12.31 3.94 5.20
C THR A 191 13.15 2.68 5.44
N PHE A 192 14.11 2.37 4.56
CA PHE A 192 14.98 1.20 4.70
C PHE A 192 16.32 1.40 3.98
N PHE A 193 17.30 0.55 4.26
CA PHE A 193 18.63 0.60 3.63
C PHE A 193 19.26 -0.81 3.61
N THR A 194 18.96 -1.56 2.55
CA THR A 194 19.32 -2.99 2.45
C THR A 194 20.81 -3.32 2.51
N PRO A 195 21.77 -2.46 2.10
CA PRO A 195 23.20 -2.76 2.26
C PRO A 195 23.63 -2.99 3.72
N PHE A 196 22.88 -2.48 4.69
CA PHE A 196 23.14 -2.69 6.12
C PHE A 196 22.23 -3.76 6.75
N GLY A 197 21.55 -4.58 5.93
CA GLY A 197 20.57 -5.55 6.41
C GLY A 197 19.27 -4.91 6.93
N ILE A 198 19.01 -3.63 6.61
CA ILE A 198 17.78 -2.94 6.99
C ILE A 198 16.76 -3.09 5.86
N TYR A 199 15.82 -4.02 6.02
CA TYR A 199 14.83 -4.33 5.00
C TYR A 199 13.56 -3.47 5.17
N PRO A 200 12.72 -3.37 4.13
CA PRO A 200 11.50 -2.56 4.16
C PRO A 200 10.65 -2.81 5.41
N ASN A 201 10.44 -1.76 6.18
CA ASN A 201 9.47 -1.69 7.26
C ASN A 201 8.04 -1.61 6.70
N ASN A 202 7.07 -2.07 7.49
CA ASN A 202 5.69 -2.24 7.03
C ASN A 202 4.73 -1.28 7.75
N ALA A 203 3.98 -0.49 6.98
CA ALA A 203 2.83 0.26 7.50
C ALA A 203 1.71 -0.67 8.02
N ILE A 204 1.57 -1.86 7.41
CA ILE A 204 0.57 -2.85 7.80
C ILE A 204 0.98 -3.50 9.12
N VAL A 205 0.15 -3.32 10.15
CA VAL A 205 0.38 -3.91 11.48
C VAL A 205 0.51 -5.44 11.38
N GLY A 206 1.65 -5.96 11.81
CA GLY A 206 1.99 -7.38 11.76
C GLY A 206 2.57 -7.86 10.42
N GLY A 207 2.72 -7.00 9.41
CA GLY A 207 3.23 -7.39 8.08
C GLY A 207 4.60 -8.05 8.12
N SER A 208 5.49 -7.58 9.00
CA SER A 208 6.83 -8.15 9.17
C SER A 208 6.83 -9.59 9.69
N GLY A 209 5.74 -10.03 10.35
CA GLY A 209 5.66 -11.34 11.01
C GLY A 209 5.81 -12.53 10.06
N SER A 210 5.27 -12.43 8.83
CA SER A 210 5.40 -13.49 7.82
C SER A 210 6.57 -13.23 6.85
N ILE A 211 6.84 -11.96 6.51
CA ILE A 211 7.91 -11.59 5.58
C ILE A 211 9.29 -11.97 6.15
N ALA A 212 9.54 -11.70 7.43
CA ALA A 212 10.80 -12.07 8.08
C ALA A 212 11.03 -13.58 8.11
N VAL A 213 9.96 -14.38 8.26
CA VAL A 213 10.03 -15.84 8.21
C VAL A 213 10.40 -16.32 6.81
N GLY A 214 9.86 -15.71 5.76
CA GLY A 214 10.27 -15.95 4.38
C GLY A 214 11.74 -15.64 4.14
N ALA A 215 12.25 -14.52 4.67
CA ALA A 215 13.66 -14.16 4.60
C ALA A 215 14.56 -15.14 5.37
N ALA A 216 14.12 -15.65 6.52
CA ALA A 216 14.84 -16.66 7.29
C ALA A 216 14.90 -18.00 6.56
N LEU A 217 13.78 -18.40 5.91
CA LEU A 217 13.74 -19.57 5.03
C LEU A 217 14.69 -19.39 3.83
N TYR A 218 14.71 -18.21 3.21
CA TYR A 218 15.66 -17.87 2.15
C TYR A 218 17.11 -18.05 2.61
N LYS A 219 17.48 -17.51 3.78
CA LYS A 219 18.82 -17.66 4.33
C LYS A 219 19.19 -19.13 4.55
N LYS A 220 18.27 -19.91 5.14
CA LYS A 220 18.47 -21.34 5.39
C LYS A 220 18.68 -22.13 4.11
N VAL A 221 17.79 -21.98 3.12
CA VAL A 221 17.84 -22.74 1.86
C VAL A 221 19.06 -22.35 1.02
N ASN A 222 19.45 -21.07 1.04
CA ASN A 222 20.60 -20.56 0.30
C ASN A 222 21.92 -20.57 1.10
N ARG A 223 21.93 -21.18 2.29
CA ARG A 223 23.09 -21.23 3.22
C ARG A 223 23.75 -19.87 3.42
N LYS A 224 22.94 -18.81 3.51
CA LYS A 224 23.41 -17.45 3.82
C LYS A 224 23.59 -17.31 5.33
N LYS A 225 24.58 -16.51 5.72
CA LYS A 225 24.87 -16.19 7.12
C LYS A 225 23.83 -15.23 7.72
N GLY A 226 23.92 -15.04 9.03
CA GLY A 226 23.11 -14.11 9.79
C GLY A 226 21.71 -14.62 10.14
N ILE A 227 21.09 -13.97 11.10
CA ILE A 227 19.72 -14.20 11.53
C ILE A 227 18.76 -13.21 10.87
N VAL A 228 17.47 -13.39 11.09
CA VAL A 228 16.43 -12.43 10.71
C VAL A 228 15.63 -12.02 11.94
N VAL A 229 15.49 -10.71 12.15
CA VAL A 229 14.71 -10.13 13.26
C VAL A 229 13.41 -9.55 12.72
N ALA A 230 12.29 -10.05 13.22
CA ALA A 230 10.96 -9.52 12.97
C ALA A 230 10.57 -8.57 14.11
N ASN A 231 10.75 -7.26 13.91
CA ASN A 231 10.33 -6.27 14.91
C ASN A 231 8.81 -6.05 14.83
N LEU A 232 8.16 -6.21 15.97
CA LEU A 232 6.71 -6.18 16.12
C LEU A 232 6.34 -5.33 17.33
N GLY A 233 5.16 -4.71 17.32
CA GLY A 233 4.58 -4.15 18.54
C GLY A 233 3.81 -5.23 19.30
N ASP A 234 3.60 -5.01 20.60
CA ASP A 234 2.71 -5.83 21.45
C ASP A 234 1.35 -6.08 20.78
N GLY A 235 0.68 -5.04 20.29
CA GLY A 235 -0.62 -5.19 19.61
C GLY A 235 -0.58 -6.00 18.31
N ALA A 236 0.59 -6.07 17.65
CA ALA A 236 0.75 -6.83 16.42
C ALA A 236 0.71 -8.35 16.66
N MET A 237 0.93 -8.80 17.89
CA MET A 237 0.97 -10.21 18.27
C MET A 237 -0.39 -10.92 18.11
N ALA A 238 -1.48 -10.17 17.98
CA ALA A 238 -2.82 -10.70 17.71
C ALA A 238 -3.19 -10.72 16.21
N ARG A 239 -2.28 -10.34 15.31
CA ARG A 239 -2.55 -10.28 13.86
C ARG A 239 -2.30 -11.63 13.20
N GLY A 240 -3.22 -12.04 12.32
CA GLY A 240 -3.13 -13.29 11.54
C GLY A 240 -1.74 -13.54 10.93
N PRO A 241 -1.15 -12.59 10.18
CA PRO A 241 0.18 -12.78 9.58
C PRO A 241 1.31 -13.09 10.58
N VAL A 242 1.23 -12.57 11.81
CA VAL A 242 2.22 -12.86 12.87
C VAL A 242 2.04 -14.28 13.38
N LEU A 243 0.80 -14.69 13.67
CA LEU A 243 0.49 -16.04 14.15
C LEU A 243 0.80 -17.10 13.07
N GLU A 244 0.52 -16.80 11.80
CA GLU A 244 0.89 -17.63 10.65
C GLU A 244 2.41 -17.76 10.53
N GLY A 245 3.15 -16.64 10.65
CA GLY A 245 4.60 -16.64 10.65
C GLY A 245 5.20 -17.49 11.77
N MET A 246 4.71 -17.33 13.00
CA MET A 246 5.12 -18.14 14.16
C MET A 246 4.80 -19.62 13.98
N THR A 247 3.62 -19.92 13.45
CA THR A 247 3.20 -21.30 13.15
C THR A 247 4.15 -21.93 12.14
N PHE A 248 4.40 -21.25 11.02
CA PHE A 248 5.28 -21.77 9.97
C PHE A 248 6.70 -21.95 10.49
N ALA A 249 7.26 -20.95 11.18
CA ALA A 249 8.62 -21.00 11.70
C ALA A 249 8.83 -22.13 12.72
N SER A 250 7.78 -22.49 13.48
CA SER A 250 7.84 -23.51 14.54
C SER A 250 7.54 -24.94 14.05
N MET A 251 7.32 -25.16 12.76
CA MET A 251 6.96 -26.49 12.24
C MET A 251 8.08 -27.53 12.49
N ASP A 252 7.71 -28.66 13.08
CA ASP A 252 8.64 -29.76 13.39
C ASP A 252 9.35 -30.35 12.17
N GLN A 253 8.84 -30.14 10.96
CA GLN A 253 9.47 -30.62 9.74
C GLN A 253 10.92 -30.14 9.59
N PHE A 254 11.23 -28.94 10.08
CA PHE A 254 12.59 -28.40 10.04
C PHE A 254 13.56 -29.22 10.92
N ASN A 255 13.06 -29.78 12.02
CA ASN A 255 13.87 -30.57 12.96
C ASN A 255 13.84 -32.08 12.64
N THR A 256 12.73 -32.58 12.14
CA THR A 256 12.45 -34.03 12.05
C THR A 256 12.49 -34.57 10.62
N LEU A 257 12.16 -33.75 9.61
CA LEU A 257 11.99 -34.23 8.24
C LEU A 257 13.07 -33.69 7.27
N TRP A 258 13.58 -32.49 7.52
CA TRP A 258 14.69 -31.90 6.78
C TRP A 258 16.02 -32.56 7.20
N GLU A 259 16.91 -32.77 6.23
CA GLU A 259 18.12 -33.59 6.38
C GLU A 259 19.39 -32.77 6.12
N GLY A 260 20.55 -33.34 6.45
CA GLY A 260 21.85 -32.73 6.19
C GLY A 260 22.07 -31.40 6.91
N ASP A 261 22.69 -30.45 6.21
CA ASP A 261 22.97 -29.10 6.70
C ASP A 261 21.70 -28.25 6.87
N MET A 262 20.58 -28.65 6.28
CA MET A 262 19.30 -27.94 6.41
C MET A 262 18.49 -28.39 7.63
N LYS A 263 18.88 -29.46 8.35
CA LYS A 263 18.22 -29.89 9.59
C LYS A 263 18.38 -28.85 10.70
N GLY A 264 17.30 -28.61 11.46
CA GLY A 264 17.20 -27.64 12.57
C GLY A 264 16.22 -26.51 12.24
N GLY A 265 15.90 -25.67 13.21
CA GLY A 265 14.97 -24.54 13.10
C GLY A 265 15.35 -23.45 12.09
N LEU A 266 14.46 -22.47 11.93
CA LEU A 266 14.73 -21.26 11.12
C LEU A 266 15.50 -20.22 11.96
N PRO A 267 16.44 -19.46 11.35
CA PRO A 267 17.19 -18.43 12.05
C PRO A 267 16.38 -17.12 12.17
N VAL A 268 15.20 -17.19 12.79
CA VAL A 268 14.28 -16.05 12.98
C VAL A 268 14.04 -15.74 14.45
N LEU A 269 14.17 -14.46 14.79
CA LEU A 269 13.86 -13.87 16.09
C LEU A 269 12.62 -12.98 15.96
N PHE A 270 11.54 -13.32 16.64
CA PHE A 270 10.42 -12.41 16.84
C PHE A 270 10.75 -11.47 17.99
N ASN A 271 10.95 -10.18 17.69
CA ASN A 271 11.29 -9.16 18.68
C ASN A 271 10.10 -8.24 18.89
N VAL A 272 9.48 -8.30 20.07
CA VAL A 272 8.31 -7.50 20.41
C VAL A 272 8.74 -6.27 21.21
N MET A 273 8.57 -5.08 20.63
CA MET A 273 8.68 -3.81 21.33
C MET A 273 7.40 -3.57 22.12
N ASP A 274 7.35 -4.10 23.35
CA ASP A 274 6.20 -4.03 24.24
C ASP A 274 6.12 -2.66 24.93
N ASN A 275 5.56 -1.69 24.22
CA ASN A 275 5.30 -0.34 24.72
C ASN A 275 3.95 -0.19 25.44
N GLN A 276 3.32 -1.31 25.82
CA GLN A 276 2.08 -1.42 26.58
C GLN A 276 0.79 -1.03 25.84
N TYR A 277 0.87 -0.39 24.67
CA TYR A 277 -0.29 0.17 23.96
C TYR A 277 -0.30 -0.11 22.45
N ALA A 278 -1.45 -0.58 21.96
CA ALA A 278 -1.80 -0.68 20.55
C ALA A 278 -2.70 0.49 20.12
N MET A 279 -2.08 1.57 19.62
CA MET A 279 -2.75 2.88 19.49
C MET A 279 -3.32 3.31 20.85
N GLY A 280 -4.64 3.25 21.04
CA GLY A 280 -5.30 3.58 22.29
C GLY A 280 -5.62 2.41 23.21
N GLY A 281 -5.59 1.17 22.71
CA GLY A 281 -5.92 -0.01 23.51
C GLY A 281 -4.71 -0.54 24.26
N GLN A 282 -4.82 -0.71 25.57
CA GLN A 282 -3.80 -1.36 26.38
C GLN A 282 -3.79 -2.86 26.05
N THR A 283 -2.64 -3.45 25.76
CA THR A 283 -2.59 -4.88 25.41
C THR A 283 -2.79 -5.76 26.64
N ARG A 284 -2.28 -5.33 27.78
CA ARG A 284 -2.45 -6.03 29.06
C ARG A 284 -3.66 -5.51 29.82
N GLY A 285 -4.64 -6.39 30.06
CA GLY A 285 -5.80 -6.11 30.91
C GLY A 285 -7.01 -5.52 30.18
N GLU A 286 -6.85 -5.12 28.91
CA GLU A 286 -7.95 -4.61 28.09
C GLU A 286 -8.11 -5.42 26.79
N THR A 287 -7.14 -5.35 25.86
CA THR A 287 -7.36 -5.85 24.50
C THR A 287 -6.83 -7.26 24.24
N MET A 288 -5.87 -7.78 25.01
CA MET A 288 -5.22 -9.08 24.74
C MET A 288 -5.29 -10.06 25.91
N GLY A 289 -5.51 -11.34 25.59
CA GLY A 289 -5.59 -12.44 26.57
C GLY A 289 -4.23 -13.03 26.99
N TYR A 290 -3.15 -12.73 26.28
CA TYR A 290 -1.83 -13.31 26.57
C TYR A 290 -1.17 -12.74 27.83
N THR A 291 -1.63 -11.60 28.36
CA THR A 291 -1.00 -10.82 29.47
C THR A 291 0.39 -10.28 29.14
N PHE A 292 1.32 -11.15 28.69
CA PHE A 292 2.64 -10.81 28.18
C PHE A 292 2.85 -11.49 26.82
N PRO A 293 3.31 -10.77 25.78
CA PRO A 293 3.61 -11.36 24.48
C PRO A 293 4.46 -12.63 24.54
N ALA A 294 5.44 -12.70 25.47
CA ALA A 294 6.31 -13.86 25.64
C ALA A 294 5.55 -15.18 25.87
N ARG A 295 4.35 -15.14 26.46
CA ARG A 295 3.53 -16.34 26.72
C ARG A 295 3.08 -17.04 25.46
N LEU A 296 3.02 -16.35 24.33
CA LEU A 296 2.66 -16.97 23.05
C LEU A 296 3.69 -18.01 22.61
N GLY A 297 4.97 -17.83 22.95
CA GLY A 297 6.03 -18.80 22.61
C GLY A 297 5.73 -20.21 23.10
N ALA A 298 5.17 -20.34 24.32
CA ALA A 298 4.73 -21.60 24.92
C ALA A 298 3.63 -22.31 24.12
N GLY A 299 2.81 -21.57 23.36
CA GLY A 299 1.74 -22.13 22.52
C GLY A 299 2.22 -22.66 21.17
N PHE A 300 3.39 -22.23 20.70
CA PHE A 300 3.89 -22.57 19.36
C PHE A 300 5.02 -23.60 19.35
N LYS A 301 5.80 -23.73 20.45
CA LYS A 301 6.94 -24.65 20.50
C LYS A 301 7.12 -25.24 21.90
N PRO A 302 7.50 -26.55 22.03
CA PRO A 302 7.65 -27.20 23.34
C PRO A 302 8.65 -26.57 24.31
N ASP A 303 9.68 -25.89 23.81
CA ASP A 303 10.66 -25.12 24.60
C ASP A 303 10.26 -23.65 24.77
N ALA A 304 8.96 -23.37 24.63
CA ALA A 304 8.36 -22.04 24.63
C ALA A 304 9.00 -21.04 23.67
N MET A 305 9.51 -21.49 22.51
CA MET A 305 10.15 -20.63 21.51
C MET A 305 11.31 -19.84 22.11
N HIS A 306 12.00 -20.42 23.10
CA HIS A 306 13.04 -19.75 23.87
C HIS A 306 12.61 -18.36 24.36
N ALA A 307 11.33 -18.16 24.65
CA ALA A 307 10.77 -16.86 24.96
C ALA A 307 11.38 -16.26 26.23
N GLU A 308 11.48 -14.93 26.28
CA GLU A 308 11.99 -14.21 27.44
C GLU A 308 11.44 -12.78 27.45
N ARG A 309 11.16 -12.25 28.65
CA ARG A 309 10.86 -10.83 28.85
C ARG A 309 12.12 -10.08 29.28
N VAL A 310 12.42 -8.97 28.61
CA VAL A 310 13.67 -8.23 28.76
C VAL A 310 13.40 -6.77 29.10
N ASP A 311 14.27 -6.19 29.92
CA ASP A 311 14.23 -4.77 30.28
C ASP A 311 14.73 -3.96 29.08
N GLY A 312 13.80 -3.38 28.33
CA GLY A 312 14.10 -2.57 27.14
C GLY A 312 14.61 -1.17 27.45
N TYR A 313 14.66 -0.76 28.72
CA TYR A 313 15.25 0.51 29.15
C TYR A 313 16.73 0.37 29.50
N ASN A 314 17.22 -0.86 29.64
CA ASN A 314 18.64 -1.15 29.86
C ASN A 314 19.26 -1.74 28.58
N PRO A 315 20.09 -0.98 27.83
CA PRO A 315 20.65 -1.46 26.58
C PRO A 315 21.53 -2.70 26.78
N LEU A 316 22.20 -2.85 27.93
CA LEU A 316 23.05 -4.02 28.22
C LEU A 316 22.22 -5.30 28.43
N ALA A 317 21.03 -5.17 29.02
CA ALA A 317 20.10 -6.30 29.17
C ALA A 317 19.60 -6.81 27.81
N VAL A 318 19.30 -5.88 26.90
CA VAL A 318 18.89 -6.21 25.53
C VAL A 318 20.05 -6.83 24.75
N ILE A 319 21.27 -6.30 24.88
CA ILE A 319 22.47 -6.88 24.24
C ILE A 319 22.72 -8.32 24.71
N ASP A 320 22.64 -8.57 26.03
CA ASP A 320 22.79 -9.91 26.59
C ASP A 320 21.73 -10.88 26.04
N ALA A 321 20.46 -10.49 26.05
CA ALA A 321 19.38 -11.29 25.53
C ALA A 321 19.57 -11.61 24.03
N PHE A 322 19.90 -10.61 23.22
CA PHE A 322 20.15 -10.80 21.79
C PHE A 322 21.37 -11.69 21.53
N ARG A 323 22.47 -11.55 22.28
CA ARG A 323 23.64 -12.45 22.17
C ARG A 323 23.24 -13.90 22.45
N ARG A 324 22.46 -14.14 23.51
CA ARG A 324 21.95 -15.48 23.85
C ARG A 324 21.01 -16.03 22.78
N LYS A 325 20.06 -15.23 22.27
CA LYS A 325 19.13 -15.70 21.22
C LYS A 325 19.85 -15.91 19.89
N LYS A 326 20.78 -15.04 19.49
CA LYS A 326 21.56 -15.18 18.25
C LYS A 326 22.34 -16.49 18.25
N ALA A 327 23.01 -16.84 19.35
CA ALA A 327 23.70 -18.12 19.49
C ALA A 327 22.76 -19.33 19.28
N LEU A 328 21.57 -19.33 19.89
CA LEU A 328 20.57 -20.39 19.68
C LEU A 328 20.13 -20.51 18.20
N LEU A 329 19.93 -19.37 17.54
CA LEU A 329 19.51 -19.33 16.13
C LEU A 329 20.62 -19.81 15.18
N GLU A 330 21.87 -19.47 15.46
CA GLU A 330 23.05 -19.96 14.73
C GLU A 330 23.24 -21.48 14.91
N GLU A 331 22.90 -22.01 16.10
CA GLU A 331 22.83 -23.44 16.39
C GLU A 331 21.58 -24.14 15.81
N LYS A 332 20.75 -23.41 15.06
CA LYS A 332 19.52 -23.90 14.42
C LYS A 332 18.50 -24.43 15.43
N LEU A 333 18.39 -23.78 16.59
CA LEU A 333 17.37 -24.07 17.60
C LEU A 333 16.13 -23.17 17.49
N GLY A 334 16.10 -22.29 16.48
CA GLY A 334 14.98 -21.35 16.29
C GLY A 334 13.62 -22.00 15.98
N PRO A 335 12.55 -21.19 15.93
CA PRO A 335 12.54 -19.74 16.14
C PRO A 335 12.72 -19.33 17.60
N ALA A 336 13.03 -18.05 17.84
CA ALA A 336 13.11 -17.45 19.17
C ALA A 336 12.14 -16.26 19.31
N LEU A 337 11.75 -15.94 20.56
CA LEU A 337 10.87 -14.81 20.89
C LEU A 337 11.48 -13.93 22.00
N LEU A 338 11.46 -12.61 21.82
CA LEU A 338 11.74 -11.64 22.87
C LEU A 338 10.56 -10.70 23.06
N ASP A 339 10.22 -10.46 24.32
CA ASP A 339 9.25 -9.47 24.78
C ASP A 339 10.02 -8.34 25.48
N VAL A 340 10.39 -7.32 24.72
CA VAL A 340 11.27 -6.22 25.15
C VAL A 340 10.38 -5.10 25.67
N VAL A 341 10.33 -4.97 27.01
CA VAL A 341 9.45 -4.05 27.70
C VAL A 341 9.98 -2.63 27.58
N THR A 342 9.17 -1.74 27.04
CA THR A 342 9.50 -0.33 26.84
C THR A 342 8.24 0.52 27.02
N TYR A 343 8.30 1.80 26.64
CA TYR A 343 7.18 2.72 26.68
C TYR A 343 7.35 3.79 25.60
N ARG A 344 6.24 4.31 25.05
CA ARG A 344 6.29 5.45 24.12
C ARG A 344 5.87 6.73 24.83
N TYR A 345 6.68 7.78 24.75
CA TYR A 345 6.33 9.06 25.38
C TYR A 345 5.23 9.80 24.61
N SER A 346 5.38 9.92 23.29
CA SER A 346 4.37 10.54 22.44
C SER A 346 3.08 9.73 22.37
N GLY A 347 2.00 10.33 21.86
CA GLY A 347 0.84 9.58 21.36
C GLY A 347 1.23 8.57 20.26
N HIS A 348 0.25 7.84 19.75
CA HIS A 348 0.47 6.88 18.65
C HIS A 348 1.19 7.54 17.46
N SER A 349 0.81 8.77 17.14
CA SER A 349 1.47 9.69 16.21
C SER A 349 1.47 11.12 16.80
N PRO A 350 2.22 12.09 16.25
CA PRO A 350 2.19 13.47 16.71
C PRO A 350 0.81 14.14 16.66
N SER A 351 -0.13 13.60 15.89
CA SER A 351 -1.51 14.09 15.81
C SER A 351 -2.47 13.40 16.80
N ASP A 352 -2.03 12.36 17.50
CA ASP A 352 -2.83 11.65 18.50
C ASP A 352 -2.85 12.42 19.82
N GLN A 353 -4.05 12.73 20.31
CA GLN A 353 -4.27 13.46 21.57
C GLN A 353 -3.95 12.62 22.82
N SER A 354 -3.76 11.30 22.68
CA SER A 354 -3.37 10.39 23.76
C SER A 354 -4.32 10.40 24.96
N SER A 355 -5.63 10.49 24.73
CA SER A 355 -6.68 10.58 25.77
C SER A 355 -6.84 9.31 26.63
N TYR A 356 -6.19 8.21 26.26
CA TYR A 356 -6.25 6.90 26.90
C TYR A 356 -5.15 6.66 27.95
N ARG A 357 -4.29 7.67 28.21
CA ARG A 357 -3.21 7.61 29.22
C ARG A 357 -3.29 8.81 30.13
N THR A 358 -2.97 8.60 31.40
CA THR A 358 -2.93 9.70 32.36
C THR A 358 -1.60 10.45 32.26
N LYS A 359 -1.57 11.72 32.67
CA LYS A 359 -0.32 12.49 32.70
C LYS A 359 0.65 11.93 33.73
N GLU A 360 0.10 11.39 34.82
CA GLU A 360 0.86 10.77 35.90
C GLU A 360 1.59 9.50 35.42
N GLU A 361 0.93 8.68 34.60
CA GLU A 361 1.56 7.51 33.98
C GLU A 361 2.71 7.92 33.06
N ILE A 362 2.47 8.86 32.15
CA ILE A 362 3.50 9.33 31.21
C ILE A 362 4.70 9.90 31.98
N ALA A 363 4.46 10.77 32.97
CA ALA A 363 5.54 11.34 33.79
C ALA A 363 6.32 10.27 34.58
N ALA A 364 5.65 9.22 35.06
CA ALA A 364 6.33 8.11 35.74
C ALA A 364 7.31 7.38 34.80
N TRP A 365 6.92 7.13 33.54
CA TRP A 365 7.80 6.50 32.56
C TRP A 365 8.88 7.42 31.98
N GLU A 366 8.63 8.73 31.93
CA GLU A 366 9.64 9.73 31.57
C GLU A 366 10.69 9.91 32.68
N ASN A 367 10.32 9.76 33.95
CA ASN A 367 11.28 9.78 35.07
C ASN A 367 12.26 8.61 35.03
N GLU A 368 11.87 7.49 34.39
CA GLU A 368 12.73 6.32 34.17
C GLU A 368 13.56 6.41 32.88
N ASP A 369 13.62 7.56 32.20
CA ASP A 369 14.23 7.73 30.88
C ASP A 369 15.53 6.93 30.66
N CYS A 370 15.54 6.09 29.61
CA CYS A 370 16.61 5.13 29.37
C CYS A 370 17.97 5.79 29.07
N ILE A 371 18.00 7.00 28.51
CA ILE A 371 19.24 7.75 28.23
C ILE A 371 19.77 8.33 29.54
N ALA A 372 18.92 8.99 30.33
CA ALA A 372 19.31 9.54 31.62
C ALA A 372 19.78 8.43 32.58
N ALA A 373 19.03 7.33 32.67
CA ALA A 373 19.37 6.20 33.52
C ALA A 373 20.69 5.53 33.12
N PHE A 374 20.93 5.31 31.82
CA PHE A 374 22.19 4.74 31.37
C PHE A 374 23.36 5.72 31.57
N GLY A 375 23.17 7.01 31.28
CA GLY A 375 24.16 8.05 31.53
C GLY A 375 24.61 8.12 32.99
N GLY A 376 23.66 8.03 33.94
CA GLY A 376 23.96 7.92 35.37
C GLY A 376 24.84 6.71 35.69
N LYS A 377 24.50 5.53 35.15
CA LYS A 377 25.32 4.31 35.33
C LYS A 377 26.72 4.43 34.73
N LEU A 378 26.90 5.18 33.63
CA LEU A 378 28.23 5.46 33.05
C LEU A 378 29.07 6.34 33.98
N ILE A 379 28.46 7.36 34.60
CA ILE A 379 29.13 8.24 35.56
C ILE A 379 29.53 7.47 36.81
N GLU A 380 28.62 6.67 37.37
CA GLU A 380 28.89 5.83 38.55
C GLU A 380 30.02 4.83 38.31
N ALA A 381 30.11 4.28 37.10
CA ALA A 381 31.19 3.36 36.71
C ALA A 381 32.52 4.06 36.35
N GLY A 382 32.56 5.39 36.31
CA GLY A 382 33.76 6.16 35.93
C GLY A 382 34.12 6.06 34.45
N VAL A 383 33.11 5.85 33.59
CA VAL A 383 33.27 5.81 32.12
C VAL A 383 33.34 7.21 31.55
N ALA A 384 32.45 8.10 31.99
CA ALA A 384 32.36 9.50 31.58
C ALA A 384 31.99 10.38 32.79
N ASP A 385 32.20 11.68 32.66
CA ASP A 385 31.57 12.67 33.54
C ASP A 385 30.38 13.33 32.85
N GLN A 386 29.64 14.17 33.58
CA GLN A 386 28.47 14.86 33.05
C GLN A 386 28.80 15.72 31.81
N LYS A 387 29.98 16.37 31.79
CA LYS A 387 30.41 17.22 30.67
C LYS A 387 30.65 16.42 29.40
N ALA A 388 31.20 15.21 29.52
CA ALA A 388 31.39 14.32 28.39
C ALA A 388 30.05 13.89 27.77
N LEU A 389 29.05 13.58 28.60
CA LEU A 389 27.71 13.23 28.11
C LEU A 389 27.02 14.42 27.42
N GLU A 390 27.11 15.61 28.01
CA GLU A 390 26.60 16.86 27.41
C GLU A 390 27.27 17.19 26.07
N ALA A 391 28.58 16.93 25.95
CA ALA A 391 29.31 17.13 24.70
C ALA A 391 28.80 16.19 23.59
N ILE A 392 28.50 14.92 23.91
CA ILE A 392 27.88 13.98 22.97
C ILE A 392 26.50 14.47 22.54
N GLN A 393 25.66 14.90 23.48
CA GLN A 393 24.32 15.42 23.16
C GLN A 393 24.38 16.64 22.24
N GLN A 394 25.31 17.56 22.49
CA GLN A 394 25.48 18.75 21.67
C GLN A 394 25.98 18.40 20.27
N GLU A 395 26.96 17.50 20.15
CA GLU A 395 27.48 17.03 18.86
C GLU A 395 26.39 16.36 18.02
N VAL A 396 25.61 15.45 18.60
CA VAL A 396 24.47 14.80 17.94
C VAL A 396 23.44 15.83 17.44
N LYS A 397 23.10 16.82 18.28
CA LYS A 397 22.18 17.89 17.93
C LYS A 397 22.68 18.71 16.73
N ASP A 398 23.97 19.04 16.72
CA ASP A 398 24.59 19.79 15.63
C ASP A 398 24.56 18.98 14.31
N VAL A 399 24.87 17.68 14.37
CA VAL A 399 24.82 16.78 13.20
C VAL A 399 23.41 16.66 12.64
N ILE A 400 22.39 16.45 13.49
CA ILE A 400 20.99 16.33 13.07
C ILE A 400 20.49 17.65 12.49
N PHE A 401 20.80 18.78 13.13
CA PHE A 401 20.42 20.09 12.63
C PHE A 401 21.05 20.42 11.26
N ASP A 402 22.30 20.04 11.07
CA ASP A 402 22.96 20.15 9.78
C ASP A 402 22.31 19.29 8.69
N CYS A 403 22.02 18.02 8.98
CA CYS A 403 21.35 17.13 8.04
C CYS A 403 19.93 17.61 7.72
N TYR A 404 19.22 18.14 8.71
CA TYR A 404 17.91 18.76 8.55
C TYR A 404 17.97 19.93 7.56
N LYS A 405 18.92 20.87 7.71
CA LYS A 405 19.10 22.00 6.76
C LYS A 405 19.34 21.51 5.33
N LEU A 406 20.17 20.48 5.16
CA LEU A 406 20.43 19.88 3.84
C LEU A 406 19.17 19.26 3.24
N ALA A 407 18.36 18.57 4.04
CA ALA A 407 17.16 17.87 3.58
C ALA A 407 16.00 18.82 3.23
N ILE A 408 15.90 19.98 3.87
CA ILE A 408 14.82 20.94 3.57
C ILE A 408 15.12 21.81 2.35
N ASP A 409 16.40 21.98 2.00
CA ASP A 409 16.86 22.74 0.85
C ASP A 409 16.35 22.09 -0.46
N PRO A 410 15.48 22.76 -1.24
CA PRO A 410 14.87 22.18 -2.44
C PRO A 410 15.83 22.07 -3.62
N GLU A 411 16.95 22.81 -3.63
CA GLU A 411 17.96 22.70 -4.70
C GLU A 411 18.86 21.49 -4.45
N LEU A 412 19.24 21.26 -3.19
CA LEU A 412 20.09 20.13 -2.81
C LEU A 412 19.30 18.82 -2.70
N SER A 413 18.09 18.91 -2.18
CA SER A 413 17.22 17.77 -1.89
C SER A 413 15.86 18.00 -2.57
N PRO A 414 15.79 17.90 -3.91
CA PRO A 414 14.55 18.14 -4.65
C PRO A 414 13.53 17.03 -4.39
N ARG A 415 12.25 17.40 -4.51
CA ARG A 415 11.15 16.43 -4.58
C ARG A 415 11.04 15.88 -5.99
N MET A 416 10.42 14.71 -6.11
CA MET A 416 10.06 14.13 -7.39
C MET A 416 9.01 15.01 -8.08
N ASP A 417 9.18 15.29 -9.37
CA ASP A 417 8.24 16.08 -10.16
C ASP A 417 7.32 15.17 -10.98
N LEU A 418 6.28 14.66 -10.33
CA LEU A 418 5.30 13.76 -10.96
C LEU A 418 4.39 14.45 -11.99
N VAL A 419 4.39 15.79 -12.06
CA VAL A 419 3.63 16.52 -13.08
C VAL A 419 4.43 16.54 -14.38
N LYS A 420 5.73 16.78 -14.28
CA LYS A 420 6.65 16.74 -15.43
C LYS A 420 6.93 15.31 -15.89
N ASP A 421 7.16 14.39 -14.96
CA ASP A 421 7.53 13.00 -15.22
C ASP A 421 6.38 12.05 -14.79
N ASN A 422 5.23 12.16 -15.47
CA ASN A 422 3.98 11.49 -15.08
C ASN A 422 4.00 9.95 -15.19
N GLU A 423 4.94 9.37 -15.96
CA GLU A 423 5.13 7.92 -16.09
C GLU A 423 6.14 7.33 -15.09
N LEU A 424 6.77 8.18 -14.26
CA LEU A 424 7.90 7.76 -13.42
C LEU A 424 7.56 6.61 -12.46
N LEU A 425 6.34 6.59 -11.91
CA LEU A 425 5.88 5.47 -11.07
C LEU A 425 5.69 4.19 -11.89
N GLY A 426 5.17 4.30 -13.11
CA GLY A 426 4.99 3.18 -14.03
C GLY A 426 6.33 2.56 -14.44
N ASP A 427 7.30 3.41 -14.79
CA ASP A 427 8.66 3.00 -15.15
C ASP A 427 9.38 2.27 -14.01
N MET A 428 9.12 2.67 -12.75
CA MET A 428 9.68 2.03 -11.56
C MET A 428 8.99 0.70 -11.23
N MET A 429 7.66 0.61 -11.38
CA MET A 429 6.90 -0.59 -11.05
C MET A 429 7.01 -1.69 -12.11
N PHE A 430 7.06 -1.31 -13.39
CA PHE A 430 7.07 -2.22 -14.52
C PHE A 430 8.38 -2.09 -15.30
N SER A 431 9.49 -2.40 -14.63
CA SER A 431 10.78 -2.45 -15.30
C SER A 431 10.75 -3.60 -16.33
N ASN A 432 10.84 -3.29 -17.62
CA ASN A 432 11.12 -4.26 -18.70
C ASN A 432 12.56 -4.83 -18.62
N GLN A 433 13.13 -4.89 -17.41
CA GLN A 433 14.48 -5.31 -17.13
C GLN A 433 14.48 -6.74 -16.64
N SER A 434 15.43 -7.53 -17.13
CA SER A 434 15.78 -8.79 -16.50
C SER A 434 16.43 -8.45 -15.16
N ILE A 435 15.85 -8.93 -14.05
CA ILE A 435 16.49 -8.83 -12.74
C ILE A 435 17.50 -9.98 -12.64
N ASP A 436 18.68 -9.69 -12.10
CA ASP A 436 19.72 -10.67 -11.87
C ASP A 436 19.25 -11.80 -10.94
N SER A 437 19.81 -12.99 -11.14
CA SER A 437 19.55 -14.12 -10.25
C SER A 437 19.93 -13.74 -8.82
N LEU A 438 19.04 -13.96 -7.85
CA LEU A 438 19.32 -13.73 -6.42
C LEU A 438 20.44 -14.65 -5.89
N SER A 439 20.83 -15.66 -6.66
CA SER A 439 21.90 -16.59 -6.35
C SER A 439 22.42 -17.29 -7.62
N ASP A 440 23.74 -17.48 -7.72
CA ASP A 440 24.34 -18.35 -8.73
C ASP A 440 24.24 -19.85 -8.36
N ALA A 441 23.64 -20.16 -7.20
CA ALA A 441 23.46 -21.53 -6.75
C ALA A 441 22.52 -22.29 -7.71
N LYS A 442 22.91 -23.52 -8.05
CA LYS A 442 22.03 -24.43 -8.78
C LYS A 442 20.87 -24.84 -7.87
N PRO A 443 19.61 -24.78 -8.32
CA PRO A 443 18.46 -25.21 -7.53
C PRO A 443 18.58 -26.68 -7.10
N ASP A 444 18.34 -26.95 -5.81
CA ASP A 444 18.22 -28.30 -5.27
C ASP A 444 16.88 -28.91 -5.73
N VAL A 445 16.92 -29.76 -6.77
CA VAL A 445 15.73 -30.44 -7.31
C VAL A 445 15.73 -31.92 -6.91
N LEU A 446 14.56 -32.44 -6.51
CA LEU A 446 14.41 -33.86 -6.15
C LEU A 446 14.49 -34.81 -7.35
N MET A 447 14.45 -34.27 -8.56
CA MET A 447 14.58 -34.99 -9.82
C MET A 447 15.09 -34.04 -10.90
N PRO A 448 15.73 -34.55 -11.97
CA PRO A 448 16.12 -33.73 -13.11
C PRO A 448 14.95 -32.89 -13.62
N LEU A 449 15.21 -31.62 -13.97
CA LEU A 449 14.18 -30.68 -14.39
C LEU A 449 13.41 -31.22 -15.61
N GLU A 450 14.13 -31.87 -16.51
CA GLU A 450 13.64 -32.51 -17.73
C GLU A 450 12.70 -33.68 -17.44
N GLU A 451 12.82 -34.29 -16.25
CA GLU A 451 12.00 -35.40 -15.79
C GLU A 451 10.78 -34.95 -15.00
N ASN A 452 10.78 -33.72 -14.48
CA ASN A 452 9.72 -33.18 -13.65
C ASN A 452 8.38 -33.17 -14.42
N PRO A 453 7.32 -33.85 -13.94
CA PRO A 453 6.04 -33.94 -14.64
C PRO A 453 5.41 -32.58 -14.92
N ARG A 454 5.57 -31.61 -14.01
CA ARG A 454 5.05 -30.26 -14.18
C ARG A 454 5.85 -29.49 -15.23
N VAL A 455 7.18 -29.65 -15.27
CA VAL A 455 8.02 -29.07 -16.33
C VAL A 455 7.66 -29.67 -17.68
N LYS A 456 7.57 -31.00 -17.83
CA LYS A 456 7.12 -31.65 -19.07
C LYS A 456 5.74 -31.16 -19.50
N GLN A 457 4.81 -31.04 -18.54
CA GLN A 457 3.48 -30.51 -18.79
C GLN A 457 3.52 -29.06 -19.25
N ILE A 458 4.37 -28.19 -18.66
CA ILE A 458 4.49 -26.79 -19.05
C ILE A 458 5.24 -26.63 -20.37
N ALA A 459 6.28 -27.43 -20.63
CA ALA A 459 7.07 -27.39 -21.85
C ALA A 459 6.24 -27.73 -23.10
N GLY A 460 5.25 -28.62 -22.95
CA GLY A 460 4.27 -28.91 -24.01
C GLY A 460 3.09 -27.94 -24.07
N LYS A 461 3.00 -26.95 -23.17
CA LYS A 461 1.95 -25.91 -23.25
C LYS A 461 2.41 -24.81 -24.18
N GLU A 462 1.78 -24.74 -25.34
CA GLU A 462 1.87 -23.59 -26.21
C GLU A 462 1.02 -22.46 -25.61
N ARG A 463 1.69 -21.43 -25.09
CA ARG A 463 1.04 -20.20 -24.57
C ARG A 463 0.99 -19.12 -25.65
N PHE A 464 0.88 -19.56 -26.90
CA PHE A 464 0.86 -18.72 -28.08
C PHE A 464 -0.42 -19.02 -28.82
N TRP A 465 -1.08 -17.98 -29.34
CA TRP A 465 -2.31 -18.16 -30.11
C TRP A 465 -2.03 -18.80 -31.49
N LEU A 466 -0.76 -18.81 -31.91
CA LEU A 466 -0.27 -19.50 -33.09
C LEU A 466 0.61 -20.67 -32.65
N ASP A 467 0.46 -21.79 -33.33
CA ASP A 467 1.44 -22.87 -33.25
C ASP A 467 2.77 -22.45 -33.91
N LYS A 468 3.76 -23.32 -33.77
CA LYS A 468 5.10 -23.20 -34.40
C LYS A 468 5.07 -23.04 -35.93
N ASP A 469 3.95 -23.36 -36.58
CA ASP A 469 3.75 -23.30 -38.03
C ASP A 469 2.93 -22.04 -38.43
N GLY A 470 2.68 -21.13 -37.48
CA GLY A 470 1.98 -19.86 -37.71
C GLY A 470 0.47 -20.00 -37.83
N LYS A 471 -0.09 -21.15 -37.45
CA LYS A 471 -1.52 -21.44 -37.56
C LYS A 471 -2.22 -21.14 -36.24
N SER A 472 -3.34 -20.43 -36.31
CA SER A 472 -4.17 -20.16 -35.14
C SER A 472 -4.58 -21.49 -34.48
N MET A 473 -4.18 -21.66 -33.22
CA MET A 473 -4.48 -22.86 -32.45
C MET A 473 -5.98 -22.98 -32.11
N GLY A 474 -6.77 -21.96 -32.42
CA GLY A 474 -8.18 -21.90 -32.07
C GLY A 474 -8.35 -21.83 -30.55
N TRP A 475 -9.17 -20.91 -30.11
CA TRP A 475 -9.64 -20.86 -28.74
C TRP A 475 -10.60 -22.04 -28.51
N THR A 476 -10.05 -23.26 -28.40
CA THR A 476 -10.82 -24.48 -28.15
C THR A 476 -11.20 -24.55 -26.68
N SER A 477 -12.43 -25.02 -26.44
CA SER A 477 -13.24 -24.95 -25.23
C SER A 477 -12.68 -25.61 -23.96
N ASP A 478 -11.45 -26.12 -23.98
CA ASP A 478 -10.92 -26.97 -22.92
C ASP A 478 -9.80 -26.26 -22.15
N ALA A 479 -10.16 -25.21 -21.41
CA ALA A 479 -9.51 -24.79 -20.16
C ALA A 479 -10.23 -23.59 -19.51
N GLN A 480 -11.01 -23.86 -18.46
CA GLN A 480 -11.41 -22.95 -17.36
C GLN A 480 -10.99 -21.45 -17.49
N SER A 481 -11.73 -20.67 -18.26
CA SER A 481 -11.61 -19.20 -18.33
C SER A 481 -13.01 -18.60 -18.54
N PRO A 482 -13.40 -17.47 -17.92
CA PRO A 482 -14.69 -16.83 -18.17
C PRO A 482 -14.66 -16.02 -19.48
N TRP A 483 -15.39 -16.50 -20.48
CA TRP A 483 -15.36 -16.09 -21.89
C TRP A 483 -16.26 -14.89 -22.22
N GLY A 484 -15.75 -13.99 -23.07
CA GLY A 484 -16.53 -12.97 -23.77
C GLY A 484 -15.72 -11.78 -24.33
N ILE A 485 -14.72 -11.31 -23.56
CA ILE A 485 -13.94 -10.09 -23.90
C ILE A 485 -12.72 -10.38 -24.78
N CYS A 486 -12.14 -11.58 -24.71
CA CYS A 486 -10.92 -11.91 -25.46
C CYS A 486 -11.16 -12.09 -26.98
N THR A 487 -12.40 -12.35 -27.40
CA THR A 487 -12.73 -12.64 -28.81
C THR A 487 -12.78 -11.37 -29.67
N SER A 488 -13.16 -10.21 -29.14
CA SER A 488 -13.32 -8.96 -29.91
C SER A 488 -12.01 -8.19 -30.15
N ILE A 489 -10.95 -8.48 -29.39
CA ILE A 489 -9.61 -7.89 -29.57
C ILE A 489 -8.84 -8.59 -30.71
N ALA A 490 -9.22 -9.82 -31.07
CA ALA A 490 -8.56 -10.62 -32.10
C ALA A 490 -8.95 -10.26 -33.54
N ASP A 491 -9.97 -9.42 -33.77
CA ASP A 491 -10.49 -9.06 -35.11
C ASP A 491 -9.65 -7.99 -35.86
N GLY A 492 -8.39 -7.80 -35.48
CA GLY A 492 -7.36 -7.39 -36.43
C GLY A 492 -7.27 -5.92 -36.84
N LYS A 493 -7.81 -4.96 -36.06
CA LYS A 493 -7.65 -3.52 -36.37
C LYS A 493 -6.56 -2.75 -35.61
N TYR A 494 -5.92 -3.34 -34.58
CA TYR A 494 -4.77 -2.73 -33.88
C TYR A 494 -3.78 -3.80 -33.35
N THR A 495 -2.47 -3.48 -33.32
CA THR A 495 -1.34 -4.34 -32.89
C THR A 495 -1.18 -4.43 -31.37
N PHE A 496 -2.24 -4.79 -30.65
CA PHE A 496 -2.18 -5.02 -29.20
C PHE A 496 -2.90 -6.32 -28.83
N LYS A 497 -2.29 -7.11 -27.93
CA LYS A 497 -2.86 -8.34 -27.38
C LYS A 497 -3.00 -8.24 -25.87
N ALA A 498 -4.09 -8.81 -25.34
CA ALA A 498 -4.43 -8.79 -23.92
C ALA A 498 -4.03 -10.09 -23.20
N MET A 499 -3.43 -9.98 -22.01
CA MET A 499 -3.31 -11.07 -21.03
C MET A 499 -4.19 -10.77 -19.80
N GLN A 500 -4.98 -11.75 -19.35
CA GLN A 500 -5.84 -11.64 -18.16
C GLN A 500 -5.26 -12.41 -16.96
N TYR A 501 -5.39 -11.84 -15.76
CA TYR A 501 -5.24 -12.55 -14.48
C TYR A 501 -6.64 -12.82 -13.90
N ALA A 502 -6.94 -14.06 -13.50
CA ALA A 502 -8.25 -14.43 -12.97
C ALA A 502 -8.38 -14.02 -11.49
N ALA A 503 -9.50 -13.38 -11.13
CA ALA A 503 -9.93 -13.21 -9.74
C ALA A 503 -11.32 -13.86 -9.58
N ASP A 504 -11.46 -14.70 -8.54
CA ASP A 504 -12.67 -15.44 -8.20
C ASP A 504 -13.64 -14.61 -7.33
N GLN A 505 -14.93 -14.66 -7.69
CA GLN A 505 -16.16 -14.80 -6.86
C GLN A 505 -17.34 -13.99 -7.45
N PRO A 506 -18.58 -14.53 -7.45
CA PRO A 506 -19.74 -13.88 -8.07
C PRO A 506 -20.44 -12.91 -7.10
N GLY A 507 -20.71 -11.66 -7.53
CA GLY A 507 -21.74 -10.84 -6.86
C GLY A 507 -21.67 -9.32 -6.97
N THR A 508 -20.52 -8.69 -7.19
CA THR A 508 -20.41 -7.21 -7.19
C THR A 508 -19.22 -6.74 -8.04
N ALA A 509 -19.38 -5.61 -8.75
CA ALA A 509 -18.40 -4.86 -9.55
C ALA A 509 -17.10 -5.60 -9.99
N TYR A 510 -16.93 -5.85 -11.29
CA TYR A 510 -15.69 -6.42 -11.81
C TYR A 510 -14.59 -5.36 -11.83
N SER A 511 -13.50 -5.60 -11.10
CA SER A 511 -12.22 -4.94 -11.33
C SER A 511 -11.24 -5.96 -11.90
N GLY A 512 -10.85 -5.80 -13.17
CA GLY A 512 -9.89 -6.69 -13.84
C GLY A 512 -8.73 -5.88 -14.43
N GLN A 513 -7.50 -6.28 -14.13
CA GLN A 513 -6.32 -5.69 -14.78
C GLN A 513 -5.96 -6.51 -16.03
N PHE A 514 -5.80 -5.82 -17.16
CA PHE A 514 -5.30 -6.37 -18.41
C PHE A 514 -3.99 -5.71 -18.78
N PHE A 515 -3.11 -6.48 -19.39
CA PHE A 515 -1.85 -5.96 -19.93
C PHE A 515 -1.95 -5.94 -21.44
N LEU A 516 -1.75 -4.77 -22.03
CA LEU A 516 -1.60 -4.58 -23.47
C LEU A 516 -0.10 -4.50 -23.78
N VAL A 517 0.40 -5.43 -24.59
CA VAL A 517 1.79 -5.41 -25.04
C VAL A 517 1.83 -4.98 -26.49
N ASN A 518 2.64 -3.95 -26.79
CA ASN A 518 2.93 -3.53 -28.14
C ASN A 518 4.03 -4.41 -28.74
N GLU A 519 3.73 -5.14 -29.82
CA GLU A 519 4.64 -6.15 -30.39
C GLU A 519 5.90 -5.55 -31.04
N GLU A 520 5.86 -4.31 -31.52
CA GLU A 520 7.01 -3.67 -32.18
C GLU A 520 7.99 -3.05 -31.18
N THR A 521 7.51 -2.60 -30.03
CA THR A 521 8.31 -1.83 -29.05
C THR A 521 8.56 -2.55 -27.75
N GLY A 522 7.86 -3.66 -27.48
CA GLY A 522 7.93 -4.40 -26.22
C GLY A 522 7.35 -3.65 -25.01
N LYS A 523 6.74 -2.48 -25.21
CA LYS A 523 6.16 -1.68 -24.13
C LYS A 523 4.82 -2.26 -23.69
N MET A 524 4.64 -2.36 -22.37
CA MET A 524 3.43 -2.86 -21.72
C MET A 524 2.62 -1.69 -21.15
N MET A 525 1.30 -1.75 -21.28
CA MET A 525 0.35 -0.86 -20.64
C MET A 525 -0.58 -1.68 -19.75
N THR A 526 -0.71 -1.27 -18.50
CA THR A 526 -1.67 -1.85 -17.54
C THR A 526 -2.99 -1.09 -17.65
N VAL A 527 -4.08 -1.81 -17.92
CA VAL A 527 -5.44 -1.28 -18.02
C VAL A 527 -6.26 -1.89 -16.90
N THR A 528 -6.68 -1.07 -15.93
CA THR A 528 -7.64 -1.49 -14.90
C THR A 528 -9.05 -1.21 -15.41
N LEU A 529 -9.81 -2.27 -15.70
CA LEU A 529 -11.22 -2.20 -16.06
C LEU A 529 -12.07 -2.35 -14.81
N ASN A 530 -12.83 -1.30 -14.47
CA ASN A 530 -13.93 -1.37 -13.51
C ASN A 530 -15.24 -1.33 -14.29
N TYR A 531 -16.02 -2.41 -14.31
CA TYR A 531 -17.31 -2.40 -15.02
C TYR A 531 -18.40 -3.23 -14.33
N GLN A 532 -19.65 -2.78 -14.49
CA GLN A 532 -20.85 -3.62 -14.45
C GLN A 532 -21.36 -3.75 -15.89
N VAL A 533 -21.62 -4.98 -16.33
CA VAL A 533 -22.09 -5.26 -17.69
C VAL A 533 -23.52 -4.74 -17.84
N VAL A 534 -23.69 -3.67 -18.59
CA VAL A 534 -24.97 -3.28 -19.18
C VAL A 534 -24.70 -3.10 -20.68
N SER A 535 -24.71 -4.24 -21.39
CA SER A 535 -24.60 -4.46 -22.84
C SER A 535 -23.38 -3.89 -23.63
N VAL A 536 -23.01 -4.61 -24.69
CA VAL A 536 -21.81 -4.39 -25.54
C VAL A 536 -22.25 -3.79 -26.87
N ILE A 537 -21.75 -2.60 -27.23
CA ILE A 537 -21.86 -2.09 -28.61
C ILE A 537 -20.53 -1.42 -29.05
N GLN A 538 -19.79 -2.10 -29.94
CA GLN A 538 -18.70 -1.55 -30.77
C GLN A 538 -19.35 -1.01 -32.07
N THR A 539 -19.46 0.30 -32.32
CA THR A 539 -18.76 1.13 -33.36
C THR A 539 -19.14 2.62 -33.16
N ILE A 540 -18.48 3.60 -33.81
CA ILE A 540 -18.85 5.03 -33.77
C ILE A 540 -20.06 5.26 -34.70
N THR A 541 -21.16 5.80 -34.17
CA THR A 541 -22.38 6.15 -34.93
C THR A 541 -22.65 7.66 -34.80
N GLU A 542 -23.01 8.34 -35.89
CA GLU A 542 -23.53 9.72 -35.83
C GLU A 542 -24.88 9.70 -35.08
N VAL A 543 -24.98 10.47 -33.99
CA VAL A 543 -26.19 10.58 -33.19
C VAL A 543 -26.94 11.83 -33.63
N GLY A 544 -28.12 11.66 -34.21
CA GLY A 544 -29.08 12.76 -34.33
C GLY A 544 -29.67 13.02 -32.95
N SER A 545 -29.57 14.25 -32.43
CA SER A 545 -30.21 14.59 -31.16
C SER A 545 -30.97 15.90 -31.20
N THR A 546 -32.16 15.91 -30.62
CA THR A 546 -32.93 17.11 -30.33
C THR A 546 -33.00 17.28 -28.81
N ASP A 547 -32.53 18.41 -28.30
CA ASP A 547 -32.63 18.74 -26.88
C ASP A 547 -33.87 19.63 -26.68
N ILE A 548 -34.73 19.27 -25.75
CA ILE A 548 -35.92 20.01 -25.35
C ILE A 548 -35.76 20.37 -23.88
N THR A 549 -35.79 21.66 -23.56
CA THR A 549 -35.72 22.13 -22.18
C THR A 549 -37.03 22.80 -21.82
N LEU A 550 -37.67 22.33 -20.75
CA LEU A 550 -38.93 22.90 -20.26
C LEU A 550 -38.73 23.52 -18.87
N PRO A 551 -39.00 24.83 -18.70
CA PRO A 551 -39.05 25.43 -17.38
C PRO A 551 -40.31 24.95 -16.66
N VAL A 552 -40.16 24.46 -15.43
CA VAL A 552 -41.28 24.02 -14.60
C VAL A 552 -41.60 25.09 -13.56
N GLY A 553 -42.88 25.48 -13.45
CA GLY A 553 -43.37 26.53 -12.56
C GLY A 553 -44.90 26.52 -12.42
N ASP A 554 -45.50 27.63 -11.99
CA ASP A 554 -46.91 27.73 -11.57
C ASP A 554 -47.97 27.61 -12.71
N THR A 555 -47.57 27.23 -13.92
CA THR A 555 -48.47 27.12 -15.08
C THR A 555 -48.22 25.83 -15.85
N ASP A 556 -49.29 25.14 -16.24
CA ASP A 556 -49.21 23.96 -17.11
C ASP A 556 -48.51 24.30 -18.44
N GLN A 557 -47.60 23.44 -18.87
CA GLN A 557 -46.95 23.50 -20.18
C GLN A 557 -47.04 22.14 -20.87
N GLU A 558 -47.32 22.16 -22.17
CA GLU A 558 -47.38 20.98 -23.01
C GLU A 558 -46.68 21.27 -24.34
N VAL A 559 -45.82 20.34 -24.76
CA VAL A 559 -45.10 20.39 -26.03
C VAL A 559 -45.34 19.10 -26.79
N ASP A 560 -46.00 19.26 -27.93
CA ASP A 560 -46.16 18.22 -28.95
C ASP A 560 -44.91 18.16 -29.82
N PHE A 561 -44.23 17.02 -29.79
CA PHE A 561 -43.12 16.72 -30.68
C PHE A 561 -43.55 15.73 -31.76
N ASP A 562 -43.68 16.23 -33.00
CA ASP A 562 -44.01 15.41 -34.17
C ASP A 562 -42.85 14.48 -34.54
N LEU A 563 -43.14 13.19 -34.66
CA LEU A 563 -42.13 12.17 -34.98
C LEU A 563 -41.87 12.04 -36.48
N ALA A 564 -42.69 12.63 -37.35
CA ALA A 564 -42.51 12.53 -38.79
C ALA A 564 -41.12 13.03 -39.28
N PRO A 565 -40.57 14.15 -38.79
CA PRO A 565 -39.21 14.57 -39.16
C PRO A 565 -38.11 13.63 -38.65
N VAL A 566 -38.34 12.94 -37.52
CA VAL A 566 -37.38 11.96 -36.96
C VAL A 566 -37.41 10.68 -37.79
N ALA A 567 -38.60 10.22 -38.16
CA ALA A 567 -38.78 9.08 -39.05
C ALA A 567 -38.13 9.35 -40.43
N GLU A 568 -38.33 10.55 -40.98
CA GLU A 568 -37.68 10.99 -42.22
C GLU A 568 -36.15 11.01 -42.09
N ALA A 569 -35.60 11.61 -41.02
CA ALA A 569 -34.17 11.69 -40.77
C ALA A 569 -33.51 10.31 -40.62
N LEU A 570 -34.27 9.32 -40.12
CA LEU A 570 -33.82 7.94 -39.96
C LEU A 570 -34.12 7.06 -41.18
N GLY A 571 -34.83 7.57 -42.18
CA GLY A 571 -35.21 6.82 -43.38
C GLY A 571 -36.23 5.72 -43.11
N THR A 572 -37.12 5.92 -42.15
CA THR A 572 -38.15 4.97 -41.73
C THR A 572 -39.53 5.64 -41.71
N ASP A 573 -40.60 4.86 -41.53
CA ASP A 573 -41.92 5.40 -41.18
C ASP A 573 -42.12 5.44 -39.66
N VAL A 574 -43.05 6.28 -39.22
CA VAL A 574 -43.35 6.53 -37.80
C VAL A 574 -43.85 5.27 -37.09
N THR A 575 -44.58 4.38 -37.77
CA THR A 575 -45.09 3.12 -37.17
C THR A 575 -43.93 2.16 -36.86
N THR A 576 -42.96 2.03 -37.78
CA THR A 576 -41.76 1.23 -37.57
C THR A 576 -40.86 1.84 -36.47
N LEU A 577 -40.75 3.17 -36.43
CA LEU A 577 -39.98 3.90 -35.40
C LEU A 577 -40.49 3.61 -33.97
N ILE A 578 -41.82 3.56 -33.78
CA ILE A 578 -42.44 3.25 -32.49
C ILE A 578 -42.27 1.77 -32.11
N SER A 579 -41.94 0.87 -33.04
CA SER A 579 -41.67 -0.53 -32.68
C SER A 579 -40.24 -0.79 -32.18
N SER A 580 -39.34 0.21 -32.28
CA SER A 580 -37.89 0.06 -32.07
C SER A 580 -37.29 1.09 -31.09
N TYR A 581 -38.08 1.59 -30.14
CA TYR A 581 -37.59 2.56 -29.13
C TYR A 581 -37.05 1.88 -27.88
N SER A 582 -36.23 2.62 -27.14
CA SER A 582 -35.86 2.35 -25.75
C SER A 582 -35.93 3.66 -24.97
N LEU A 583 -36.62 3.62 -23.84
CA LEU A 583 -36.91 4.80 -23.05
C LEU A 583 -36.18 4.71 -21.70
N VAL A 584 -35.34 5.70 -21.40
CA VAL A 584 -34.54 5.71 -20.17
C VAL A 584 -34.75 7.03 -19.42
N GLY A 585 -35.18 6.92 -18.16
CA GLY A 585 -35.34 8.05 -17.24
C GLY A 585 -34.19 8.11 -16.24
N ARG A 586 -33.64 9.29 -15.97
CA ARG A 586 -32.57 9.46 -14.99
C ARG A 586 -32.85 10.61 -14.05
N ASN A 587 -32.64 10.37 -12.76
CA ASN A 587 -32.66 11.42 -11.75
C ASN A 587 -31.28 11.57 -11.06
N ALA A 588 -31.20 12.52 -10.12
CA ALA A 588 -29.98 12.80 -9.38
C ALA A 588 -29.47 11.63 -8.52
N SER A 589 -30.30 10.63 -8.21
CA SER A 589 -29.98 9.48 -7.37
C SER A 589 -29.75 8.17 -8.14
N GLY A 590 -30.03 8.10 -9.45
CA GLY A 590 -29.76 6.90 -10.26
C GLY A 590 -30.55 6.82 -11.58
N VAL A 591 -30.39 5.69 -12.29
CA VAL A 591 -31.05 5.36 -13.57
C VAL A 591 -32.18 4.34 -13.33
N TYR A 592 -33.33 4.52 -13.98
CA TYR A 592 -34.42 3.54 -14.15
C TYR A 592 -34.71 3.46 -15.68
N THR A 593 -35.11 2.39 -16.36
CA THR A 593 -35.57 1.01 -16.07
C THR A 593 -35.43 0.21 -17.38
N GLU A 594 -35.42 -1.13 -17.33
CA GLU A 594 -35.96 -1.94 -18.43
C GLU A 594 -37.46 -2.22 -18.14
N GLY A 595 -38.35 -2.05 -19.13
CA GLY A 595 -39.68 -2.68 -19.14
C GLY A 595 -40.95 -1.83 -18.97
N VAL A 596 -40.94 -0.50 -19.19
CA VAL A 596 -42.16 0.34 -19.15
C VAL A 596 -42.75 0.49 -20.55
N ASP A 597 -44.06 0.30 -20.73
CA ASP A 597 -44.78 0.53 -21.99
C ASP A 597 -45.23 2.01 -22.08
N PRO A 598 -44.55 2.85 -22.88
CA PRO A 598 -44.82 4.28 -22.95
C PRO A 598 -46.09 4.65 -23.73
N VAL A 599 -46.75 3.70 -24.39
CA VAL A 599 -48.08 3.91 -24.98
C VAL A 599 -49.18 3.76 -23.93
N GLN A 600 -48.96 2.94 -22.89
CA GLN A 600 -49.96 2.70 -21.83
C GLN A 600 -49.75 3.49 -20.54
N THR A 601 -48.50 3.76 -20.12
CA THR A 601 -48.22 4.37 -18.80
C THR A 601 -47.35 5.63 -18.85
N GLY A 602 -46.64 5.90 -19.95
CA GLY A 602 -45.69 7.01 -20.06
C GLY A 602 -44.47 6.91 -19.11
N LEU A 603 -43.55 7.87 -19.21
CA LEU A 603 -42.55 8.17 -18.17
C LEU A 603 -43.05 9.36 -17.37
N MET A 604 -43.35 9.19 -16.08
CA MET A 604 -43.74 10.30 -15.22
C MET A 604 -42.73 10.58 -14.11
N PHE A 605 -42.59 11.85 -13.74
CA PHE A 605 -41.68 12.32 -12.72
C PHE A 605 -42.46 12.99 -11.58
N THR A 606 -42.07 12.67 -10.34
CA THR A 606 -42.59 13.24 -9.10
C THR A 606 -41.94 14.60 -8.81
N ASN A 607 -42.50 15.35 -7.85
CA ASN A 607 -42.02 16.70 -7.48
C ASN A 607 -40.59 16.74 -6.90
N ASP A 608 -40.00 15.61 -6.53
CA ASP A 608 -38.61 15.45 -6.10
C ASP A 608 -37.68 14.89 -7.22
N GLY A 609 -38.23 14.71 -8.43
CA GLY A 609 -37.50 14.31 -9.63
C GLY A 609 -37.34 12.80 -9.77
N ALA A 610 -38.01 11.99 -8.95
CA ALA A 610 -38.03 10.54 -9.10
C ALA A 610 -38.98 10.10 -10.22
N CYS A 611 -38.60 9.06 -10.96
CA CYS A 611 -39.44 8.46 -11.98
C CYS A 611 -40.46 7.51 -11.32
N ASP A 612 -41.75 7.72 -11.53
CA ASP A 612 -42.84 6.86 -11.06
C ASP A 612 -43.76 6.50 -12.25
N ASN A 613 -44.21 5.24 -12.29
CA ASN A 613 -45.14 4.76 -13.32
C ASN A 613 -46.62 4.99 -12.94
N ASN A 614 -46.91 5.49 -11.73
CA ASN A 614 -48.28 5.75 -11.25
C ASN A 614 -48.40 7.13 -10.59
N GLY A 615 -48.60 8.15 -11.41
CA GLY A 615 -48.95 9.51 -11.00
C GLY A 615 -47.75 10.43 -10.81
N GLY A 616 -47.41 11.19 -11.85
CA GLY A 616 -46.52 12.33 -11.78
C GLY A 616 -47.12 13.54 -12.50
N ASN A 617 -46.79 14.75 -12.02
CA ASN A 617 -47.29 16.00 -12.61
C ASN A 617 -46.52 16.40 -13.87
N ILE A 618 -45.39 15.75 -14.14
CA ILE A 618 -44.50 16.02 -15.27
C ILE A 618 -44.28 14.69 -15.97
N GLY A 619 -44.44 14.62 -17.29
CA GLY A 619 -44.37 13.35 -17.98
C GLY A 619 -44.14 13.43 -19.48
N ILE A 620 -43.79 12.26 -20.03
CA ILE A 620 -43.58 12.02 -21.45
C ILE A 620 -44.44 10.82 -21.84
N GLN A 621 -45.33 11.02 -22.81
CA GLN A 621 -46.20 9.97 -23.34
C GLN A 621 -46.27 10.06 -24.86
N PHE A 622 -46.62 8.96 -25.53
CA PHE A 622 -46.97 9.03 -26.96
C PHE A 622 -48.44 9.45 -27.11
N SER A 623 -48.78 10.13 -28.21
CA SER A 623 -50.19 10.36 -28.56
C SER A 623 -50.90 9.02 -28.80
N ASP A 624 -52.23 8.99 -28.65
CA ASP A 624 -53.03 7.77 -28.83
C ASP A 624 -52.87 7.12 -30.22
N ASP A 625 -52.57 7.93 -31.24
CA ASP A 625 -52.28 7.46 -32.62
C ASP A 625 -50.79 7.15 -32.86
N GLY A 626 -49.95 7.34 -31.84
CA GLY A 626 -48.51 7.11 -31.84
C GLY A 626 -47.69 8.14 -32.60
N THR A 627 -48.32 9.11 -33.27
CA THR A 627 -47.63 9.99 -34.22
C THR A 627 -46.78 11.09 -33.57
N LYS A 628 -47.01 11.37 -32.29
CA LYS A 628 -46.32 12.41 -31.54
C LYS A 628 -45.83 11.91 -30.18
N ILE A 629 -44.82 12.59 -29.66
CA ILE A 629 -44.49 12.55 -28.23
C ILE A 629 -45.10 13.81 -27.59
N ILE A 630 -45.93 13.60 -26.58
CA ILE A 630 -46.52 14.65 -25.75
C ILE A 630 -45.65 14.76 -24.49
N ILE A 631 -45.02 15.92 -24.33
CA ILE A 631 -44.22 16.24 -23.15
C ILE A 631 -45.00 17.28 -22.36
N TYR A 632 -45.38 16.97 -21.13
CA TYR A 632 -46.17 17.88 -20.31
C TYR A 632 -45.55 18.10 -18.94
N ALA A 633 -45.80 19.27 -18.39
CA ALA A 633 -45.47 19.67 -17.03
C ALA A 633 -46.66 20.45 -16.48
N ASN A 634 -47.42 19.86 -15.56
CA ASN A 634 -48.52 20.52 -14.88
C ASN A 634 -47.98 21.46 -13.79
N ALA A 635 -48.72 22.51 -13.47
CA ALA A 635 -48.41 23.47 -12.42
C ALA A 635 -48.31 22.74 -11.06
N THR A 636 -47.21 22.95 -10.36
CA THR A 636 -46.98 22.34 -9.03
C THR A 636 -46.48 23.37 -8.03
N ASP A 637 -47.16 23.47 -6.88
CA ASP A 637 -46.85 24.46 -5.83
C ASP A 637 -45.57 24.16 -5.02
N GLU A 638 -44.92 23.00 -5.21
CA GLU A 638 -43.82 22.52 -4.34
C GLU A 638 -42.64 21.87 -5.11
N LEU A 639 -41.96 22.62 -5.98
CA LEU A 639 -40.66 22.19 -6.53
C LEU A 639 -39.51 22.80 -5.74
N GLY A 640 -38.60 21.97 -5.23
CA GLY A 640 -37.43 22.41 -4.47
C GLY A 640 -36.44 23.23 -5.32
N ALA A 641 -35.67 24.12 -4.67
CA ALA A 641 -34.55 24.82 -5.32
C ALA A 641 -33.50 23.80 -5.82
N GLY A 642 -33.06 23.94 -7.08
CA GLY A 642 -32.15 22.99 -7.73
C GLY A 642 -32.84 21.74 -8.32
N TYR A 643 -34.17 21.76 -8.48
CA TYR A 643 -34.90 20.69 -9.16
C TYR A 643 -34.40 20.52 -10.61
N LYS A 644 -33.99 19.29 -10.94
CA LYS A 644 -33.62 18.90 -12.29
C LYS A 644 -33.96 17.43 -12.55
N ALA A 645 -34.71 17.17 -13.62
CA ALA A 645 -34.96 15.84 -14.12
C ALA A 645 -34.56 15.75 -15.60
N ASP A 646 -33.89 14.67 -15.99
CA ASP A 646 -33.42 14.44 -17.35
C ASP A 646 -34.02 13.12 -17.88
N ALA A 647 -34.61 13.18 -19.07
CA ALA A 647 -35.13 12.00 -19.77
C ALA A 647 -34.47 11.91 -21.15
N THR A 648 -34.18 10.68 -21.58
CA THR A 648 -33.68 10.43 -22.94
C THR A 648 -34.53 9.35 -23.60
N ILE A 649 -35.05 9.69 -24.77
CA ILE A 649 -35.77 8.77 -25.65
C ILE A 649 -34.80 8.34 -26.75
N GLY A 650 -34.47 7.05 -26.80
CA GLY A 650 -33.63 6.49 -27.84
C GLY A 650 -34.45 5.71 -28.86
N PHE A 651 -34.17 5.93 -30.14
CA PHE A 651 -34.66 5.10 -31.24
C PHE A 651 -33.48 4.37 -31.85
N GLU A 652 -33.47 3.04 -31.78
CA GLU A 652 -32.43 2.20 -32.36
C GLU A 652 -32.96 1.53 -33.62
N MET A 653 -32.34 1.81 -34.76
CA MET A 653 -32.76 1.24 -36.05
C MET A 653 -31.61 0.50 -36.70
N LYS A 654 -31.87 -0.75 -37.11
CA LYS A 654 -30.94 -1.51 -37.95
C LYS A 654 -31.11 -1.11 -39.41
N GLY A 655 -30.08 -0.52 -40.01
CA GLY A 655 -30.04 -0.19 -41.43
C GLY A 655 -29.78 -1.41 -42.32
N GLU A 656 -29.93 -1.24 -43.64
CA GLU A 656 -29.81 -2.31 -44.64
C GLU A 656 -28.42 -3.00 -44.72
N ASN A 657 -27.39 -2.46 -44.04
CA ASN A 657 -26.01 -2.97 -44.04
C ASN A 657 -25.49 -3.35 -42.62
N ASP A 658 -26.38 -3.75 -41.70
CA ASP A 658 -26.06 -3.96 -40.26
C ASP A 658 -25.52 -2.71 -39.53
N GLU A 659 -25.64 -1.52 -40.14
CA GLU A 659 -25.37 -0.25 -39.46
C GLU A 659 -26.55 0.13 -38.54
N THR A 660 -26.31 0.12 -37.23
CA THR A 660 -27.27 0.63 -36.25
C THR A 660 -27.20 2.16 -36.19
N LYS A 661 -28.32 2.84 -36.51
CA LYS A 661 -28.49 4.28 -36.30
C LYS A 661 -29.27 4.51 -35.01
N ILE A 662 -28.79 5.46 -34.20
CA ILE A 662 -29.43 5.83 -32.93
C ILE A 662 -29.81 7.30 -32.98
N TYR A 663 -31.09 7.59 -32.73
CA TYR A 663 -31.58 8.96 -32.55
C TYR A 663 -31.98 9.16 -31.10
N LEU A 664 -31.51 10.25 -30.49
CA LEU A 664 -31.76 10.56 -29.08
C LEU A 664 -32.53 11.86 -28.94
N ILE A 665 -33.67 11.83 -28.27
CA ILE A 665 -34.35 13.05 -27.83
C ILE A 665 -34.05 13.22 -26.35
N ASN A 666 -33.32 14.27 -25.98
CA ASN A 666 -33.06 14.59 -24.59
C ASN A 666 -34.06 15.64 -24.12
N ILE A 667 -34.64 15.41 -22.96
CA ILE A 667 -35.63 16.29 -22.38
C ILE A 667 -35.15 16.64 -20.97
N THR A 668 -34.96 17.92 -20.71
CA THR A 668 -34.56 18.41 -19.39
C THR A 668 -35.68 19.26 -18.81
N PHE A 669 -36.14 18.87 -17.62
CA PHE A 669 -37.01 19.66 -16.78
C PHE A 669 -36.16 20.37 -15.74
N MET A 670 -36.31 21.69 -15.63
CA MET A 670 -35.57 22.48 -14.66
C MET A 670 -36.40 23.62 -14.09
N ASN A 671 -36.07 24.05 -12.88
CA ASN A 671 -36.72 25.20 -12.26
C ASN A 671 -36.55 26.46 -13.14
N ALA A 672 -37.62 27.24 -13.29
CA ALA A 672 -37.63 28.47 -14.10
C ALA A 672 -36.54 29.48 -13.70
N GLU A 673 -36.12 29.54 -12.43
CA GLU A 673 -35.04 30.42 -11.97
C GLU A 673 -33.66 29.98 -12.49
N ASP A 674 -33.42 28.67 -12.62
CA ASP A 674 -32.16 28.10 -13.09
C ASP A 674 -32.02 28.18 -14.63
N TYR A 675 -33.15 28.22 -15.36
CA TYR A 675 -33.19 28.32 -16.82
C TYR A 675 -32.49 29.60 -17.33
N ALA A 676 -32.58 30.71 -16.60
CA ALA A 676 -31.99 31.99 -17.00
C ALA A 676 -30.44 32.02 -16.96
N THR A 677 -29.78 30.98 -16.43
CA THR A 677 -28.31 30.95 -16.26
C THR A 677 -27.60 29.79 -16.98
N GLY A 678 -28.34 28.90 -17.67
CA GLY A 678 -27.82 27.68 -18.28
C GLY A 678 -27.58 27.75 -19.80
N ILE A 679 -26.59 26.97 -20.26
CA ILE A 679 -26.27 26.36 -21.59
C ILE A 679 -26.52 27.16 -22.90
N ASP A 680 -27.56 27.97 -23.04
CA ASP A 680 -27.77 28.80 -24.25
C ASP A 680 -26.64 29.83 -24.45
N GLY A 681 -25.97 30.24 -23.38
CA GLY A 681 -24.75 31.07 -23.46
C GLY A 681 -23.53 30.35 -24.07
N ILE A 682 -23.52 29.02 -24.08
CA ILE A 682 -22.38 28.20 -24.53
C ILE A 682 -22.48 27.88 -26.02
N GLN A 683 -23.68 27.77 -26.59
CA GLN A 683 -23.86 27.51 -28.02
C GLN A 683 -23.32 28.64 -28.92
N GLN A 684 -23.33 29.90 -28.47
CA GLN A 684 -22.88 31.02 -29.31
C GLN A 684 -21.34 31.13 -29.44
N ASN A 685 -20.56 30.54 -28.54
CA ASN A 685 -19.08 30.66 -28.55
C ASN A 685 -18.35 29.48 -29.20
N ALA A 686 -19.04 28.38 -29.50
CA ALA A 686 -18.45 27.20 -30.15
C ALA A 686 -18.49 27.28 -31.69
N LYS A 687 -17.87 28.32 -32.28
CA LYS A 687 -17.53 28.32 -33.71
C LYS A 687 -16.05 28.63 -33.92
N LYS A 688 -15.39 27.67 -34.60
CA LYS A 688 -14.09 27.68 -35.30
C LYS A 688 -12.94 26.94 -34.61
N ASN A 689 -12.40 25.97 -35.38
CA ASN A 689 -11.07 25.34 -35.31
C ASN A 689 -10.98 23.89 -34.82
N GLY A 690 -11.95 23.02 -35.13
CA GLY A 690 -11.75 21.55 -35.07
C GLY A 690 -11.37 20.99 -33.69
N LYS A 691 -11.65 21.75 -32.64
CA LYS A 691 -11.38 21.41 -31.24
C LYS A 691 -12.54 20.61 -30.67
N ILE A 692 -12.22 19.69 -29.76
CA ILE A 692 -13.17 18.82 -29.07
C ILE A 692 -13.43 19.39 -27.69
N TYR A 693 -14.70 19.42 -27.27
CA TYR A 693 -15.14 19.93 -25.98
C TYR A 693 -15.95 18.87 -25.25
N ASP A 694 -15.79 18.73 -23.94
CA ASP A 694 -16.70 17.91 -23.14
C ASP A 694 -18.07 18.61 -22.97
N LEU A 695 -19.05 17.91 -22.38
CA LEU A 695 -20.39 18.45 -22.16
C LEU A 695 -20.45 19.64 -21.18
N SER A 696 -19.36 19.92 -20.46
CA SER A 696 -19.22 21.10 -19.61
C SER A 696 -18.59 22.30 -20.34
N GLY A 697 -18.29 22.16 -21.64
CA GLY A 697 -17.67 23.20 -22.46
C GLY A 697 -16.15 23.31 -22.31
N ARG A 698 -15.50 22.35 -21.65
CA ARG A 698 -14.04 22.34 -21.46
C ARG A 698 -13.36 21.77 -22.70
N GLN A 699 -12.36 22.47 -23.24
CA GLN A 699 -11.62 21.97 -24.40
C GLN A 699 -10.77 20.74 -23.99
N VAL A 700 -10.94 19.63 -24.70
CA VAL A 700 -10.24 18.37 -24.44
C VAL A 700 -9.32 18.06 -25.62
N SER A 701 -8.04 17.79 -25.33
CA SER A 701 -7.00 17.52 -26.35
C SER A 701 -6.90 16.03 -26.72
N LYS A 702 -7.34 15.14 -25.82
CA LYS A 702 -7.45 13.69 -26.02
C LYS A 702 -8.74 13.22 -25.34
N PRO A 703 -9.87 13.17 -26.05
CA PRO A 703 -11.13 12.72 -25.46
C PRO A 703 -11.01 11.25 -25.03
N ALA A 704 -11.56 10.93 -23.86
CA ALA A 704 -11.69 9.56 -23.35
C ALA A 704 -13.08 9.00 -23.75
N HIS A 705 -13.46 7.82 -23.26
CA HIS A 705 -14.84 7.33 -23.43
C HIS A 705 -15.84 8.35 -22.86
N GLY A 706 -16.71 8.92 -23.70
CA GLY A 706 -17.70 9.93 -23.28
C GLY A 706 -18.35 10.70 -24.43
N LEU A 707 -19.30 11.57 -24.10
CA LEU A 707 -19.95 12.46 -25.08
C LEU A 707 -19.15 13.77 -25.21
N TYR A 708 -18.90 14.19 -26.44
CA TYR A 708 -18.15 15.40 -26.77
C TYR A 708 -18.80 16.19 -27.89
N ILE A 709 -18.45 17.47 -27.96
CA ILE A 709 -18.91 18.40 -28.99
C ILE A 709 -17.72 18.77 -29.87
N MET A 710 -17.86 18.59 -31.18
CA MET A 710 -16.85 19.01 -32.15
C MET A 710 -17.57 19.67 -33.34
N ASN A 711 -17.18 20.89 -33.70
CA ASN A 711 -17.79 21.66 -34.81
C ASN A 711 -19.34 21.80 -34.70
N GLY A 712 -19.88 21.89 -33.49
CA GLY A 712 -21.31 22.04 -33.25
C GLY A 712 -22.14 20.76 -33.41
N LYS A 713 -21.50 19.60 -33.64
CA LYS A 713 -22.13 18.28 -33.64
C LYS A 713 -21.68 17.49 -32.41
N LYS A 714 -22.57 16.66 -31.86
CA LYS A 714 -22.28 15.75 -30.75
C LYS A 714 -21.68 14.45 -31.27
N TYR A 715 -20.67 13.95 -30.58
CA TYR A 715 -19.97 12.71 -30.89
C TYR A 715 -19.81 11.90 -29.61
N VAL A 716 -20.06 10.59 -29.68
CA VAL A 716 -19.62 9.66 -28.64
C VAL A 716 -18.19 9.26 -28.98
N VAL A 717 -17.24 9.67 -28.16
CA VAL A 717 -15.87 9.17 -28.26
C VAL A 717 -15.79 7.89 -27.45
N LYS A 718 -15.20 6.86 -28.06
CA LYS A 718 -14.80 5.63 -27.39
C LYS A 718 -13.35 5.74 -26.96
#